data_AF-A0AB33KZY4-F1
#
_entry.id   AF-A0AB33KZY4-F1
#
_cell.length_a   1.000
_cell.length_b   1.000
_cell.length_c   1.000
_cell.angle_alpha   90.00
_cell.angle_beta   90.00
_cell.angle_gamma   90.00
#
_symmetry.space_group_name_H-M   'P 1'
#
loop_
_entity.id
_entity.type
_entity.pdbx_description
1 polymer ?
#
loop_
_entity_poly.entity_id
_entity_poly.type
_entity_poly.pdbx_seq_one_letter_code
_entity_poly.pdbx_strand_id
1 'polypeptide(L)'
;MSNRNYNVFFNTHTVSGIVISVALYIIFFTGAFALFKDEIASWEEGKHSKNIAREHIDYDFLLKKLSKNYHLTSRDIRFYLGDKNDEIYVLAYPAKDTVNIPNEAKYQNYQAINIHTGETASYVEKYSLGEFLYRLHFFTQIPTIGIYLAGFVSLFFLFAIVTGVIVHWKKIISNFYQFNPKIALKRVWTDAHTALGIIGLPFQFMYAVTATYFCLSLFVLLPANFLYGGDQTKLMNDLRPDRKTYEWAAETNKTLPSVNEFVKENTNRWSHFNPTYVLIKNYGGTNMKYFLIGELDHKERFLSSGMVIYDLETNKTSVIRNPNESKYTDDVQLSLGRLHYGNFGGIAVKVIYFVLALITCFVIITGVLIWIEARNKKSMTLKQRLYTAKIGHIYLAICLSLYPVTALFFLIVKLLPEAYQTQKMSILYTWFFVVWLLATLFFRFKRDNYFTNKTTLLAGAILGFLIPIVNGVVSNNWVWNTYKAKQFGILTVDLLWIAISITALFIYLKIKPEVKTKSAFTKHPIDYKNRKKLLAEEAKKAAQTTEKNKLLKDKNHIPMRTKISILWIFLAIGWIVHHIYGLFNIYYNETLVMEGATGEAPIVHHLYRILFEGMCLLFGLLTIELSKKWFKITSLVWASIAGLYNVYHFFEAILHEANNISEIFMLLLVAIASIFLIINIYKWIKD
;
A
#
# COMPACT_ATOMS: atom_id res chain seq x y z
N MET A 1 -26.24 -4.38 -23.73
CA MET A 1 -25.60 -3.09 -23.44
C MET A 1 -25.50 -2.33 -24.73
N SER A 2 -25.87 -1.04 -24.75
CA SER A 2 -25.70 -0.21 -25.94
C SER A 2 -24.21 -0.01 -26.27
N ASN A 3 -23.90 0.25 -27.54
CA ASN A 3 -22.51 0.49 -27.97
C ASN A 3 -21.88 1.68 -27.23
N ARG A 4 -22.69 2.71 -26.92
CA ARG A 4 -22.25 3.87 -26.12
C ARG A 4 -21.79 3.44 -24.73
N ASN A 5 -22.63 2.69 -24.01
CA ASN A 5 -22.30 2.27 -22.64
C ASN A 5 -21.09 1.33 -22.62
N TYR A 6 -21.01 0.41 -23.58
CA TYR A 6 -19.84 -0.46 -23.74
C TYR A 6 -18.55 0.37 -23.92
N ASN A 7 -18.56 1.37 -24.81
CA ASN A 7 -17.40 2.22 -25.04
C ASN A 7 -17.02 3.05 -23.81
N VAL A 8 -18.00 3.55 -23.05
CA VAL A 8 -17.74 4.27 -21.80
C VAL A 8 -17.02 3.35 -20.81
N PHE A 9 -17.58 2.19 -20.48
CA PHE A 9 -16.96 1.26 -19.53
C PHE A 9 -15.60 0.75 -20.00
N PHE A 10 -15.46 0.44 -21.29
CA PHE A 10 -14.19 0.00 -21.86
C PHE A 10 -13.11 1.09 -21.78
N ASN A 11 -13.46 2.34 -22.07
CA ASN A 11 -12.54 3.46 -21.94
C ASN A 11 -12.20 3.74 -20.48
N THR A 12 -13.18 3.68 -19.57
CA THR A 12 -12.93 3.85 -18.14
C THR A 12 -11.98 2.77 -17.62
N HIS A 13 -12.23 1.50 -17.91
CA HIS A 13 -11.34 0.38 -17.57
C HIS A 13 -9.91 0.60 -18.10
N THR A 14 -9.80 1.00 -19.37
CA THR A 14 -8.52 1.27 -20.01
C THR A 14 -7.78 2.41 -19.33
N VAL A 15 -8.44 3.54 -19.06
CA VAL A 15 -7.81 4.72 -18.47
C VAL A 15 -7.44 4.47 -17.01
N SER A 16 -8.36 3.93 -16.21
CA SER A 16 -8.09 3.64 -14.80
C SER A 16 -6.94 2.65 -14.66
N GLY A 17 -6.93 1.58 -15.46
CA GLY A 17 -5.85 0.58 -15.44
C GLY A 17 -4.50 1.13 -15.87
N ILE A 18 -4.41 1.89 -16.98
CA ILE A 18 -3.14 2.40 -17.48
C ILE A 18 -2.53 3.46 -16.54
N VAL A 19 -3.35 4.35 -15.97
CA VAL A 19 -2.89 5.43 -15.07
C VAL A 19 -2.20 4.87 -13.83
N ILE A 20 -2.78 3.83 -13.22
CA ILE A 20 -2.24 3.25 -11.97
C ILE A 20 -1.27 2.10 -12.18
N SER A 21 -1.12 1.61 -13.41
CA SER A 21 -0.45 0.34 -13.73
C SER A 21 0.92 0.17 -13.06
N VAL A 22 1.79 1.19 -13.08
CA VAL A 22 3.13 1.12 -12.48
C VAL A 22 3.05 0.91 -10.97
N ALA A 23 2.28 1.77 -10.30
CA ALA A 23 2.11 1.70 -8.85
C ALA A 23 1.46 0.38 -8.46
N LEU A 24 0.38 0.00 -9.16
CA LEU A 24 -0.34 -1.25 -8.92
C LEU A 24 0.56 -2.48 -9.11
N TYR A 25 1.43 -2.48 -10.12
CA TYR A 25 2.39 -3.57 -10.31
C TYR A 25 3.38 -3.65 -9.14
N ILE A 26 3.93 -2.52 -8.67
CA ILE A 26 4.86 -2.48 -7.54
C ILE A 26 4.17 -3.01 -6.28
N ILE A 27 2.93 -2.55 -6.01
CA ILE A 27 2.10 -3.02 -4.89
C ILE A 27 1.97 -4.55 -4.95
N PHE A 28 1.45 -5.12 -6.05
CA PHE A 28 1.27 -6.58 -6.11
C PHE A 28 2.59 -7.36 -6.07
N PHE A 29 3.63 -6.88 -6.74
CA PHE A 29 4.91 -7.57 -6.79
C PHE A 29 5.57 -7.61 -5.40
N THR A 30 5.67 -6.46 -4.74
CA THR A 30 6.27 -6.38 -3.39
C THR A 30 5.36 -6.98 -2.32
N GLY A 31 4.05 -6.88 -2.50
CA GLY A 31 3.04 -7.54 -1.67
C GLY A 31 3.15 -9.07 -1.70
N ALA A 32 3.48 -9.65 -2.85
CA ALA A 32 3.73 -11.09 -2.96
C ALA A 32 4.87 -11.52 -2.02
N PHE A 33 5.98 -10.78 -1.97
CA PHE A 33 7.07 -11.05 -1.03
C PHE A 33 6.73 -10.66 0.41
N ALA A 34 5.90 -9.65 0.62
CA ALA A 34 5.48 -9.20 1.95
C ALA A 34 4.67 -10.27 2.71
N LEU A 35 3.99 -11.20 2.01
CA LEU A 35 3.38 -12.39 2.62
C LEU A 35 4.38 -13.24 3.40
N PHE A 36 5.65 -13.18 3.01
CA PHE A 36 6.76 -13.90 3.59
C PHE A 36 7.70 -12.98 4.39
N LYS A 37 7.23 -11.81 4.86
CA LYS A 37 8.07 -10.83 5.56
C LYS A 37 8.90 -11.47 6.68
N ASP A 38 8.26 -12.24 7.56
CA ASP A 38 8.92 -12.83 8.72
C ASP A 38 9.84 -14.01 8.32
N GLU A 39 9.44 -14.78 7.31
CA GLU A 39 10.28 -15.83 6.73
C GLU A 39 11.52 -15.26 6.04
N ILE A 40 11.41 -14.13 5.34
CA ILE A 40 12.53 -13.42 4.72
C ILE A 40 13.46 -12.86 5.81
N ALA A 41 12.92 -12.27 6.87
CA ALA A 41 13.74 -11.79 8.00
C ALA A 41 14.51 -12.95 8.66
N SER A 42 13.84 -14.08 8.90
CA SER A 42 14.47 -15.29 9.44
C SER A 42 15.53 -15.88 8.49
N TRP A 43 15.24 -15.89 7.19
CA TRP A 43 16.17 -16.35 6.15
C TRP A 43 17.41 -15.44 6.08
N GLU A 44 17.22 -14.13 6.20
CA GLU A 44 18.28 -13.14 6.18
C GLU A 44 19.22 -13.32 7.39
N GLU A 45 18.67 -13.37 8.60
CA GLU A 45 19.43 -13.60 9.83
C GLU A 45 20.15 -14.95 9.83
N GLY A 46 19.51 -15.99 9.29
CA GLY A 46 20.10 -17.33 9.15
C GLY A 46 20.34 -18.06 10.49
N LYS A 47 19.82 -17.55 11.61
CA LYS A 47 19.94 -18.16 12.93
C LYS A 47 18.77 -19.13 13.19
N HIS A 48 19.04 -20.16 13.99
CA HIS A 48 18.00 -21.10 14.42
C HIS A 48 17.10 -20.47 15.49
N SER A 49 15.81 -20.37 15.22
CA SER A 49 14.80 -20.00 16.22
C SER A 49 14.49 -21.18 17.15
N LYS A 50 14.44 -20.92 18.45
CA LYS A 50 13.95 -21.83 19.48
C LYS A 50 12.46 -21.55 19.70
N ASN A 51 11.60 -22.06 18.82
CA ASN A 51 10.15 -21.90 18.91
C ASN A 51 9.62 -22.19 20.33
N ILE A 52 9.41 -21.14 21.14
CA ILE A 52 8.78 -21.20 22.47
C ILE A 52 7.33 -20.74 22.33
N ALA A 53 6.42 -21.43 23.02
CA ALA A 53 5.01 -21.03 23.08
C ALA A 53 4.86 -19.73 23.89
N ARG A 54 3.99 -18.82 23.44
CA ARG A 54 3.97 -17.42 23.89
C ARG A 54 3.56 -17.23 25.36
N GLU A 55 2.88 -18.21 25.92
CA GLU A 55 2.55 -18.30 27.34
C GLU A 55 3.75 -18.64 28.24
N HIS A 56 4.86 -19.10 27.67
CA HIS A 56 6.10 -19.41 28.39
C HIS A 56 7.17 -18.31 28.29
N ILE A 57 6.86 -17.18 27.66
CA ILE A 57 7.74 -16.01 27.68
C ILE A 57 7.78 -15.44 29.11
N ASP A 58 8.98 -15.13 29.61
CA ASP A 58 9.17 -14.49 30.91
C ASP A 58 9.06 -12.96 30.79
N TYR A 59 7.83 -12.45 30.76
CA TYR A 59 7.50 -11.03 30.69
C TYR A 59 8.05 -10.22 31.86
N ASP A 60 8.04 -10.79 33.08
CA ASP A 60 8.57 -10.11 34.26
C ASP A 60 10.09 -9.92 34.15
N PHE A 61 10.82 -10.91 33.64
CA PHE A 61 12.23 -10.78 33.29
C PHE A 61 12.46 -9.71 32.23
N LEU A 62 11.66 -9.69 31.16
CA LEU A 62 11.80 -8.69 30.10
C LEU A 62 11.52 -7.27 30.61
N LEU A 63 10.48 -7.07 31.43
CA LEU A 63 10.19 -5.79 32.06
C LEU A 63 11.32 -5.35 32.99
N LYS A 64 11.87 -6.26 33.79
CA LYS A 64 13.03 -6.00 34.65
C LYS A 64 14.29 -5.65 33.86
N LYS A 65 14.47 -6.23 32.67
CA LYS A 65 15.59 -5.90 31.77
C LYS A 65 15.39 -4.52 31.14
N LEU A 66 14.18 -4.24 30.66
CA LEU A 66 13.81 -2.96 30.08
C LEU A 66 13.95 -1.82 31.09
N SER A 67 13.52 -2.02 32.34
CA SER A 67 13.59 -0.99 33.39
C SER A 67 15.02 -0.59 33.80
N LYS A 68 16.04 -1.40 33.46
CA LYS A 68 17.45 -1.03 33.70
C LYS A 68 17.93 0.07 32.78
N ASN A 69 17.40 0.13 31.56
CA ASN A 69 17.88 1.03 30.50
C ASN A 69 16.84 2.09 30.13
N TYR A 70 15.58 1.93 30.53
CA TYR A 70 14.47 2.80 30.15
C TYR A 70 13.56 3.11 31.34
N HIS A 71 13.08 4.35 31.41
CA HIS A 71 12.02 4.75 32.32
C HIS A 71 10.68 4.14 31.85
N LEU A 72 10.13 3.19 32.63
CA LEU A 72 8.88 2.50 32.31
C LEU A 72 7.66 3.06 33.04
N THR A 73 7.85 3.71 34.19
CA THR A 73 6.76 4.22 35.02
C THR A 73 5.87 5.18 34.24
N SER A 74 4.56 5.11 34.48
CA SER A 74 3.52 5.90 33.80
C SER A 74 3.35 5.65 32.30
N ARG A 75 4.09 4.72 31.70
CA ARG A 75 3.95 4.36 30.29
C ARG A 75 2.92 3.27 30.07
N ASP A 76 2.33 3.29 28.88
CA ASP A 76 1.72 2.09 28.32
C ASP A 76 2.81 1.28 27.59
N ILE A 77 2.85 -0.03 27.78
CA ILE A 77 3.86 -0.94 27.22
C ILE A 77 3.15 -2.06 26.48
N ARG A 78 3.50 -2.29 25.22
CA ARG A 78 2.89 -3.31 24.37
C ARG A 78 3.94 -4.27 23.83
N PHE A 79 3.81 -5.55 24.17
CA PHE A 79 4.57 -6.65 23.59
C PHE A 79 3.83 -7.24 22.39
N TYR A 80 4.42 -7.18 21.21
CA TYR A 80 3.96 -7.83 19.99
C TYR A 80 4.63 -9.19 19.88
N LEU A 81 3.89 -10.27 20.18
CA LEU A 81 4.50 -11.58 20.44
C LEU A 81 4.92 -12.30 19.17
N GLY A 82 4.19 -12.10 18.06
CA GLY A 82 4.37 -12.86 16.83
C GLY A 82 4.20 -14.37 17.05
N ASP A 83 4.40 -15.16 15.99
CA ASP A 83 4.11 -16.59 16.07
C ASP A 83 5.32 -17.41 16.49
N LYS A 84 6.49 -17.22 15.84
CA LYS A 84 7.62 -18.19 15.92
C LYS A 84 9.03 -17.62 16.10
N ASN A 85 9.18 -16.32 16.28
CA ASN A 85 10.49 -15.70 16.45
C ASN A 85 10.88 -15.60 17.93
N ASP A 86 12.17 -15.75 18.21
CA ASP A 86 12.77 -15.52 19.54
C ASP A 86 12.89 -14.03 19.85
N GLU A 87 12.75 -13.19 18.83
CA GLU A 87 12.71 -11.74 18.95
C GLU A 87 11.28 -11.24 18.77
N ILE A 88 10.82 -10.48 19.75
CA ILE A 88 9.50 -9.83 19.76
C ILE A 88 9.69 -8.32 19.75
N TYR A 89 8.65 -7.56 19.38
CA TYR A 89 8.72 -6.11 19.42
C TYR A 89 8.02 -5.55 20.66
N VAL A 90 8.60 -4.52 21.25
CA VAL A 90 8.04 -3.76 22.37
C VAL A 90 7.83 -2.32 21.95
N LEU A 91 6.60 -1.83 22.14
CA LEU A 91 6.25 -0.42 22.02
C LEU A 91 5.98 0.13 23.41
N ALA A 92 6.83 1.04 23.87
CA ALA A 92 6.59 1.86 25.05
C ALA A 92 6.09 3.23 24.60
N TYR A 93 4.86 3.58 24.97
CA TYR A 93 4.26 4.88 24.68
C TYR A 93 4.93 5.99 25.52
N PRO A 94 4.74 7.28 25.17
CA PRO A 94 5.16 8.38 26.02
C PRO A 94 4.68 8.20 27.46
N ALA A 95 5.52 8.59 28.41
CA ALA A 95 5.15 8.66 29.82
C ALA A 95 4.00 9.66 29.98
N LYS A 96 3.00 9.27 30.77
CA LYS A 96 1.83 10.10 31.06
C LYS A 96 2.11 11.04 32.24
N ASP A 97 2.97 10.61 33.15
CA ASP A 97 3.52 11.54 34.14
C ASP A 97 4.55 12.42 33.43
N THR A 98 4.38 13.73 33.52
CA THR A 98 5.27 14.71 32.86
C THR A 98 6.24 15.35 33.84
N VAL A 99 6.12 15.07 35.14
CA VAL A 99 6.91 15.71 36.19
C VAL A 99 8.25 14.98 36.34
N ASN A 100 9.36 15.71 36.18
CA ASN A 100 10.73 15.21 36.38
C ASN A 100 11.07 13.90 35.65
N ILE A 101 10.45 13.66 34.49
CA ILE A 101 10.75 12.49 33.68
C ILE A 101 12.00 12.72 32.80
N PRO A 102 12.79 11.66 32.56
CA PRO A 102 13.87 11.72 31.58
C PRO A 102 13.38 12.12 30.18
N ASN A 103 14.25 12.71 29.36
CA ASN A 103 13.84 13.20 28.04
C ASN A 103 13.40 12.07 27.10
N GLU A 104 14.03 10.89 27.17
CA GLU A 104 13.59 9.71 26.43
C GLU A 104 12.18 9.25 26.82
N ALA A 105 11.76 9.56 28.05
CA ALA A 105 10.44 9.22 28.57
C ALA A 105 9.31 10.04 27.90
N LYS A 106 9.63 11.13 27.21
CA LYS A 106 8.65 11.98 26.50
C LYS A 106 8.23 11.43 25.14
N TYR A 107 8.99 10.51 24.58
CA TYR A 107 8.76 9.99 23.23
C TYR A 107 8.43 8.50 23.24
N GLN A 108 7.68 8.05 22.25
CA GLN A 108 7.46 6.62 22.05
C GLN A 108 8.79 5.91 21.73
N ASN A 109 8.97 4.71 22.27
CA ASN A 109 10.10 3.84 21.94
C ASN A 109 9.58 2.52 21.36
N TYR A 110 10.02 2.19 20.13
CA TYR A 110 9.70 0.95 19.44
C TYR A 110 10.98 0.17 19.15
N GLN A 111 11.12 -1.01 19.76
CA GLN A 111 12.35 -1.79 19.72
C GLN A 111 12.08 -3.29 19.71
N ALA A 112 13.00 -4.05 19.15
CA ALA A 112 13.03 -5.50 19.28
C ALA A 112 13.63 -5.89 20.64
N ILE A 113 13.19 -7.01 21.20
CA ILE A 113 13.77 -7.63 22.39
C ILE A 113 13.85 -9.14 22.20
N ASN A 114 14.99 -9.74 22.56
CA ASN A 114 15.15 -11.18 22.58
C ASN A 114 14.49 -11.77 23.84
N ILE A 115 13.58 -12.73 23.67
CA ILE A 115 12.80 -13.30 24.78
C ILE A 115 13.63 -14.09 25.79
N HIS A 116 14.85 -14.51 25.45
CA HIS A 116 15.72 -15.29 26.32
C HIS A 116 16.78 -14.43 27.02
N THR A 117 17.39 -13.48 26.31
CA THR A 117 18.51 -12.69 26.85
C THR A 117 18.06 -11.34 27.43
N GLY A 118 16.92 -10.83 26.95
CA GLY A 118 16.45 -9.48 27.21
C GLY A 118 17.27 -8.40 26.50
N GLU A 119 18.13 -8.78 25.56
CA GLU A 119 18.86 -7.83 24.72
C GLU A 119 17.90 -7.10 23.79
N THR A 120 18.05 -5.78 23.72
CA THR A 120 17.22 -4.91 22.90
C THR A 120 17.99 -4.42 21.69
N ALA A 121 17.29 -4.24 20.58
CA ALA A 121 17.82 -3.59 19.38
C ALA A 121 16.77 -2.64 18.82
N SER A 122 17.22 -1.49 18.31
CA SER A 122 16.32 -0.53 17.68
C SER A 122 15.65 -1.13 16.44
N TYR A 123 14.52 -0.56 16.06
CA TYR A 123 13.85 -0.90 14.80
C TYR A 123 14.76 -0.76 13.56
N VAL A 124 15.68 0.20 13.58
CA VAL A 124 16.63 0.45 12.48
C VAL A 124 17.69 -0.65 12.40
N GLU A 125 18.22 -1.09 13.54
CA GLU A 125 19.22 -2.17 13.60
C GLU A 125 18.63 -3.52 13.18
N LYS A 126 17.34 -3.74 13.47
CA LYS A 126 16.60 -4.96 13.09
C LYS A 126 15.85 -4.86 11.77
N TYR A 127 16.05 -3.78 11.04
CA TYR A 127 15.43 -3.61 9.73
C TYR A 127 15.88 -4.73 8.78
N SER A 128 14.95 -5.32 8.03
CA SER A 128 15.19 -6.45 7.14
C SER A 128 14.70 -6.17 5.72
N LEU A 129 15.13 -6.98 4.75
CA LEU A 129 14.62 -6.92 3.38
C LEU A 129 13.11 -7.22 3.30
N GLY A 130 12.62 -8.12 4.17
CA GLY A 130 11.19 -8.41 4.29
C GLY A 130 10.41 -7.17 4.70
N GLU A 131 10.91 -6.43 5.69
CA GLU A 131 10.32 -5.17 6.13
C GLU A 131 10.38 -4.08 5.04
N PHE A 132 11.49 -4.01 4.30
CA PHE A 132 11.62 -3.10 3.16
C PHE A 132 10.56 -3.33 2.08
N LEU A 133 10.39 -4.59 1.65
CA LEU A 133 9.41 -4.96 0.63
C LEU A 133 7.98 -4.77 1.15
N TYR A 134 7.72 -5.10 2.42
CA TYR A 134 6.46 -4.80 3.08
C TYR A 134 6.17 -3.30 3.04
N ARG A 135 7.10 -2.42 3.41
CA ARG A 135 6.88 -0.96 3.36
C ARG A 135 6.68 -0.42 1.94
N LEU A 136 7.38 -1.02 0.96
CA LEU A 136 7.27 -0.63 -0.45
C LEU A 136 5.90 -0.99 -1.03
N HIS A 137 5.26 -2.04 -0.52
CA HIS A 137 3.91 -2.46 -0.91
C HIS A 137 2.85 -1.36 -0.72
N PHE A 138 3.06 -0.43 0.21
CA PHE A 138 2.16 0.71 0.44
C PHE A 138 2.93 2.04 0.48
N PHE A 139 4.07 2.09 -0.23
CA PHE A 139 4.89 3.27 -0.50
C PHE A 139 5.32 4.10 0.71
N THR A 140 5.46 3.52 1.91
CA THR A 140 5.84 4.33 3.11
C THR A 140 7.26 4.85 3.13
N GLN A 141 8.09 4.47 2.15
CA GLN A 141 9.33 5.16 1.83
C GLN A 141 9.09 6.61 1.37
N ILE A 142 7.87 6.95 0.94
CA ILE A 142 7.39 8.31 0.74
C ILE A 142 6.62 8.71 2.01
N PRO A 143 7.21 9.53 2.91
CA PRO A 143 6.61 9.85 4.19
C PRO A 143 5.20 10.44 4.06
N THR A 144 4.30 10.02 4.95
CA THR A 144 2.92 10.50 5.11
C THR A 144 1.97 10.20 3.94
N ILE A 145 2.35 10.53 2.69
CA ILE A 145 1.50 10.43 1.50
C ILE A 145 1.49 9.03 0.90
N GLY A 146 2.56 8.24 1.09
CA GLY A 146 2.71 6.92 0.46
C GLY A 146 1.53 5.97 0.66
N ILE A 147 1.03 5.89 1.90
CA ILE A 147 -0.11 5.03 2.23
C ILE A 147 -1.39 5.49 1.53
N TYR A 148 -1.63 6.80 1.43
CA TYR A 148 -2.76 7.36 0.69
C TYR A 148 -2.65 7.12 -0.80
N LEU A 149 -1.45 7.26 -1.36
CA LEU A 149 -1.19 6.91 -2.75
C LEU A 149 -1.56 5.46 -3.03
N ALA A 150 -1.15 4.52 -2.16
CA ALA A 150 -1.54 3.13 -2.27
C ALA A 150 -3.07 2.94 -2.17
N GLY A 151 -3.73 3.67 -1.27
CA GLY A 151 -5.19 3.64 -1.12
C GLY A 151 -5.97 4.18 -2.33
N PHE A 152 -5.50 5.26 -2.95
CA PHE A 152 -6.11 5.75 -4.19
C PHE A 152 -5.84 4.80 -5.36
N VAL A 153 -4.65 4.20 -5.43
CA VAL A 153 -4.34 3.16 -6.41
C VAL A 153 -5.27 1.96 -6.25
N SER A 154 -5.54 1.49 -5.03
CA SER A 154 -6.48 0.40 -4.79
C SER A 154 -7.93 0.77 -5.13
N LEU A 155 -8.34 2.03 -4.90
CA LEU A 155 -9.66 2.52 -5.28
C LEU A 155 -9.84 2.57 -6.81
N PHE A 156 -8.85 3.08 -7.55
CA PHE A 156 -8.87 3.03 -9.02
C PHE A 156 -8.79 1.61 -9.57
N PHE A 157 -8.08 0.72 -8.86
CA PHE A 157 -8.06 -0.70 -9.19
C PHE A 157 -9.44 -1.33 -9.01
N LEU A 158 -10.18 -0.99 -7.95
CA LEU A 158 -11.57 -1.41 -7.78
C LEU A 158 -12.45 -0.94 -8.95
N PHE A 159 -12.31 0.33 -9.39
CA PHE A 159 -13.01 0.81 -10.59
C PHE A 159 -12.61 0.04 -11.85
N ALA A 160 -11.31 -0.25 -12.03
CA ALA A 160 -10.83 -1.05 -13.16
C ALA A 160 -11.45 -2.46 -13.16
N ILE A 161 -11.54 -3.12 -12.00
CA ILE A 161 -12.18 -4.43 -11.86
C ILE A 161 -13.66 -4.36 -12.22
N VAL A 162 -14.42 -3.47 -11.58
CA VAL A 162 -15.87 -3.35 -11.78
C VAL A 162 -16.19 -3.06 -13.25
N THR A 163 -15.49 -2.10 -13.86
CA THR A 163 -15.70 -1.76 -15.26
C THR A 163 -15.26 -2.87 -16.21
N GLY A 164 -14.18 -3.60 -15.89
CA GLY A 164 -13.74 -4.77 -16.65
C GLY A 164 -14.76 -5.91 -16.63
N VAL A 165 -15.30 -6.23 -15.45
CA VAL A 165 -16.37 -7.22 -15.27
C VAL A 165 -17.62 -6.84 -16.09
N ILE A 166 -18.04 -5.58 -16.02
CA ILE A 166 -19.19 -5.08 -16.80
C ILE A 166 -18.97 -5.23 -18.31
N VAL A 167 -17.79 -4.88 -18.81
CA VAL A 167 -17.42 -5.00 -20.24
C VAL A 167 -17.48 -6.47 -20.70
N HIS A 168 -17.01 -7.38 -19.86
CA HIS A 168 -16.91 -8.80 -20.20
C HIS A 168 -18.11 -9.64 -19.75
N TRP A 169 -19.10 -9.08 -19.05
CA TRP A 169 -20.20 -9.77 -18.36
C TRP A 169 -20.81 -10.94 -19.15
N LYS A 170 -21.22 -10.69 -20.40
CA LYS A 170 -21.86 -11.70 -21.26
C LYS A 170 -20.92 -12.83 -21.70
N LYS A 171 -19.61 -12.57 -21.68
CA LYS A 171 -18.56 -13.50 -22.11
C LYS A 171 -17.82 -14.14 -20.95
N ILE A 172 -18.10 -13.77 -19.69
CA ILE A 172 -17.39 -14.34 -18.53
C ILE A 172 -17.54 -15.86 -18.50
N ILE A 173 -18.77 -16.36 -18.63
CA ILE A 173 -19.06 -17.80 -18.59
C ILE A 173 -18.43 -18.52 -19.79
N SER A 174 -18.64 -18.00 -21.01
CA SER A 174 -18.06 -18.63 -22.21
C SER A 174 -16.52 -18.64 -22.17
N ASN A 175 -15.91 -17.56 -21.71
CA ASN A 175 -14.45 -17.42 -21.64
C ASN A 175 -13.84 -18.29 -20.53
N PHE A 176 -14.58 -18.52 -19.44
CA PHE A 176 -14.17 -19.42 -18.36
C PHE A 176 -14.06 -20.87 -18.87
N TYR A 177 -15.08 -21.36 -19.58
CA TYR A 177 -15.07 -22.73 -20.16
C TYR A 177 -14.19 -22.87 -21.41
N GLN A 178 -13.91 -21.78 -22.12
CA GLN A 178 -12.97 -21.76 -23.25
C GLN A 178 -11.50 -21.68 -22.84
N PHE A 179 -11.18 -21.66 -21.54
CA PHE A 179 -9.81 -21.67 -21.07
C PHE A 179 -9.12 -23.00 -21.42
N ASN A 180 -8.40 -22.99 -22.54
CA ASN A 180 -7.51 -24.07 -22.94
C ASN A 180 -6.06 -23.55 -22.92
N PRO A 181 -5.22 -24.01 -21.98
CA PRO A 181 -3.83 -23.53 -21.85
C PRO A 181 -3.04 -23.61 -23.17
N LYS A 182 -3.27 -24.64 -23.98
CA LYS A 182 -2.55 -24.85 -25.26
C LYS A 182 -3.01 -23.90 -26.37
N ILE A 183 -4.28 -23.45 -26.36
CA ILE A 183 -4.86 -22.55 -27.37
C ILE A 183 -4.71 -21.08 -26.95
N ALA A 184 -4.87 -20.78 -25.66
CA ALA A 184 -4.55 -19.48 -25.09
C ALA A 184 -3.11 -19.09 -25.42
N LEU A 185 -2.14 -20.02 -25.33
CA LEU A 185 -0.75 -19.82 -25.78
C LEU A 185 -0.57 -19.53 -27.29
N LYS A 186 -1.60 -19.64 -28.14
CA LYS A 186 -1.57 -19.31 -29.58
C LYS A 186 -2.28 -17.98 -29.94
N ARG A 187 -3.26 -17.50 -29.14
CA ARG A 187 -3.94 -16.18 -29.28
C ARG A 187 -3.64 -15.25 -28.10
N VAL A 188 -2.34 -15.08 -27.87
CA VAL A 188 -1.70 -15.15 -26.54
C VAL A 188 -2.07 -14.12 -25.50
N TRP A 189 -2.36 -12.88 -25.89
CA TRP A 189 -2.30 -11.79 -24.91
C TRP A 189 -3.68 -11.31 -24.46
N THR A 190 -4.60 -11.07 -25.39
CA THR A 190 -5.96 -10.61 -25.05
C THR A 190 -6.79 -11.71 -24.39
N ASP A 191 -6.68 -12.94 -24.88
CA ASP A 191 -7.40 -14.09 -24.33
C ASP A 191 -6.85 -14.47 -22.95
N ALA A 192 -5.52 -14.45 -22.77
CA ALA A 192 -4.89 -14.71 -21.47
C ALA A 192 -5.18 -13.60 -20.44
N HIS A 193 -5.11 -12.32 -20.83
CA HIS A 193 -5.46 -11.19 -19.94
C HIS A 193 -6.88 -11.34 -19.40
N THR A 194 -7.83 -11.65 -20.29
CA THR A 194 -9.24 -11.82 -19.91
C THR A 194 -9.44 -13.07 -19.05
N ALA A 195 -8.87 -14.21 -19.44
CA ALA A 195 -9.04 -15.47 -18.71
C ALA A 195 -8.39 -15.41 -17.31
N LEU A 196 -7.15 -14.95 -17.21
CA LEU A 196 -6.46 -14.81 -15.92
C LEU A 196 -7.05 -13.69 -15.07
N GLY A 197 -7.59 -12.64 -15.69
CA GLY A 197 -8.39 -11.63 -14.99
C GLY A 197 -9.65 -12.22 -14.37
N ILE A 198 -10.36 -13.12 -15.06
CA ILE A 198 -11.55 -13.80 -14.53
C ILE A 198 -11.17 -14.82 -13.44
N ILE A 199 -10.16 -15.66 -13.67
CA ILE A 199 -9.69 -16.66 -12.70
C ILE A 199 -9.19 -15.97 -11.41
N GLY A 200 -8.45 -14.87 -11.56
CA GLY A 200 -7.95 -14.07 -10.43
C GLY A 200 -8.97 -13.10 -9.84
N LEU A 201 -10.18 -12.97 -10.41
CA LEU A 201 -11.14 -11.93 -10.04
C LEU A 201 -11.51 -11.91 -8.55
N PRO A 202 -11.81 -13.05 -7.88
CA PRO A 202 -12.15 -13.03 -6.46
C PRO A 202 -11.02 -12.46 -5.59
N PHE A 203 -9.78 -12.88 -5.89
CA PHE A 203 -8.57 -12.41 -5.22
C PHE A 203 -8.32 -10.92 -5.48
N GLN A 204 -8.40 -10.50 -6.74
CA GLN A 204 -8.19 -9.11 -7.13
C GLN A 204 -9.22 -8.17 -6.50
N PHE A 205 -10.49 -8.58 -6.49
CA PHE A 205 -11.57 -7.82 -5.86
C PHE A 205 -11.38 -7.70 -4.36
N MET A 206 -11.07 -8.82 -3.69
CA MET A 206 -10.77 -8.86 -2.26
C MET A 206 -9.62 -7.91 -1.90
N TYR A 207 -8.51 -7.93 -2.63
CA TYR A 207 -7.38 -7.03 -2.39
C TYR A 207 -7.72 -5.57 -2.70
N ALA A 208 -8.49 -5.28 -3.76
CA ALA A 208 -8.92 -3.92 -4.07
C ALA A 208 -9.78 -3.33 -2.94
N VAL A 209 -10.72 -4.10 -2.38
CA VAL A 209 -11.59 -3.66 -1.28
C VAL A 209 -10.80 -3.52 0.02
N THR A 210 -10.06 -4.57 0.42
CA THR A 210 -9.31 -4.57 1.69
C THR A 210 -8.19 -3.52 1.72
N ALA A 211 -7.43 -3.36 0.63
CA ALA A 211 -6.39 -2.35 0.55
C ALA A 211 -6.97 -0.93 0.63
N THR A 212 -8.10 -0.69 -0.04
CA THR A 212 -8.81 0.59 0.05
C THR A 212 -9.27 0.83 1.50
N TYR A 213 -9.82 -0.19 2.16
CA TYR A 213 -10.21 -0.11 3.56
C TYR A 213 -9.05 0.26 4.48
N PHE A 214 -7.89 -0.40 4.36
CA PHE A 214 -6.75 -0.15 5.25
C PHE A 214 -6.04 1.17 4.95
N CYS A 215 -5.83 1.50 3.68
CA CYS A 215 -5.06 2.68 3.28
C CYS A 215 -5.89 3.96 3.28
N LEU A 216 -7.21 3.86 3.13
CA LEU A 216 -8.17 4.97 3.18
C LEU A 216 -9.10 4.86 4.41
N SER A 217 -8.65 4.23 5.50
CA SER A 217 -9.49 3.91 6.66
C SER A 217 -10.19 5.12 7.28
N LEU A 218 -9.57 6.30 7.21
CA LEU A 218 -10.19 7.56 7.64
C LEU A 218 -11.50 7.83 6.89
N PHE A 219 -11.54 7.58 5.58
CA PHE A 219 -12.73 7.77 4.77
C PHE A 219 -13.81 6.72 5.06
N VAL A 220 -13.41 5.53 5.50
CA VAL A 220 -14.35 4.46 5.89
C VAL A 220 -14.99 4.74 7.26
N LEU A 221 -14.26 5.37 8.17
CA LEU A 221 -14.79 5.71 9.51
C LEU A 221 -15.75 6.91 9.48
N LEU A 222 -15.69 7.78 8.46
CA LEU A 222 -16.58 8.93 8.32
C LEU A 222 -18.08 8.52 8.28
N PRO A 223 -18.53 7.59 7.42
CA PRO A 223 -19.89 7.05 7.46
C PRO A 223 -20.24 6.36 8.79
N ALA A 224 -19.29 5.63 9.39
CA ALA A 224 -19.52 4.90 10.63
C ALA A 224 -19.82 5.84 11.81
N ASN A 225 -19.21 7.03 11.85
CA ASN A 225 -19.46 8.02 12.89
C ASN A 225 -20.93 8.50 12.91
N PHE A 226 -21.59 8.56 11.74
CA PHE A 226 -23.02 8.90 11.67
C PHE A 226 -23.90 7.84 12.33
N LEU A 227 -23.53 6.55 12.23
CA LEU A 227 -24.26 5.45 12.89
C LEU A 227 -24.16 5.52 14.42
N TYR A 228 -23.12 6.17 14.93
CA TYR A 228 -22.88 6.40 16.36
C TYR A 228 -23.39 7.77 16.84
N GLY A 229 -24.20 8.47 16.04
CA GLY A 229 -24.73 9.78 16.40
C GLY A 229 -23.66 10.86 16.56
N GLY A 230 -22.48 10.68 15.94
CA GLY A 230 -21.34 11.57 16.08
C GLY A 230 -20.39 11.24 17.24
N ASP A 231 -20.71 10.26 18.10
CA ASP A 231 -19.88 9.84 19.24
C ASP A 231 -18.68 9.00 18.78
N GLN A 232 -17.60 9.71 18.44
CA GLN A 232 -16.34 9.11 18.00
C GLN A 232 -15.69 8.27 19.08
N THR A 233 -15.79 8.68 20.35
CA THR A 233 -15.19 7.98 21.49
C THR A 233 -15.83 6.60 21.66
N LYS A 234 -17.16 6.53 21.60
CA LYS A 234 -17.90 5.27 21.66
C LYS A 234 -17.61 4.38 20.45
N LEU A 235 -17.60 4.94 19.23
CA LEU A 235 -17.22 4.21 18.01
C LEU A 235 -15.83 3.59 18.16
N MET A 236 -14.85 4.37 18.61
CA MET A 236 -13.48 3.89 18.76
C MET A 236 -13.33 2.85 19.87
N ASN A 237 -14.04 3.01 20.99
CA ASN A 237 -14.05 2.03 22.07
C ASN A 237 -14.70 0.71 21.65
N ASP A 238 -15.75 0.75 20.82
CA ASP A 238 -16.41 -0.45 20.31
C ASP A 238 -15.58 -1.21 19.29
N LEU A 239 -14.89 -0.49 18.39
CA LEU A 239 -14.04 -1.08 17.36
C LEU A 239 -12.69 -1.54 17.91
N ARG A 240 -12.06 -0.70 18.74
CA ARG A 240 -10.68 -0.87 19.24
C ARG A 240 -10.60 -0.62 20.74
N PRO A 241 -11.19 -1.50 21.57
CA PRO A 241 -11.17 -1.35 23.03
C PRO A 241 -9.76 -1.37 23.62
N ASP A 242 -8.79 -2.00 22.94
CA ASP A 242 -7.37 -1.97 23.32
C ASP A 242 -6.75 -0.56 23.24
N ARG A 243 -7.34 0.33 22.43
CA ARG A 243 -6.91 1.72 22.27
C ARG A 243 -7.53 2.68 23.28
N LYS A 244 -8.43 2.21 24.15
CA LYS A 244 -8.98 3.05 25.23
C LYS A 244 -7.85 3.62 26.09
N THR A 245 -7.78 4.94 26.23
CA THR A 245 -6.79 5.61 27.07
C THR A 245 -7.28 5.64 28.52
N TYR A 246 -6.32 5.64 29.43
CA TYR A 246 -6.56 5.77 30.87
C TYR A 246 -5.58 6.81 31.38
N GLU A 247 -6.08 7.81 32.09
CA GLU A 247 -5.26 8.86 32.70
C GLU A 247 -4.33 8.28 33.76
N TRP A 248 -3.17 8.89 33.95
CA TRP A 248 -2.27 8.53 35.03
C TRP A 248 -2.84 9.01 36.37
N ALA A 249 -2.93 8.12 37.36
CA ALA A 249 -3.45 8.46 38.68
C ALA A 249 -2.31 8.84 39.65
N ALA A 250 -1.55 7.84 40.08
CA ALA A 250 -0.38 8.00 40.95
C ALA A 250 0.46 6.72 40.89
N GLU A 251 1.72 6.79 41.33
CA GLU A 251 2.54 5.59 41.54
C GLU A 251 1.93 4.69 42.63
N THR A 252 2.04 3.37 42.43
CA THR A 252 1.58 2.38 43.40
C THR A 252 2.71 1.95 44.33
N ASN A 253 2.42 1.89 45.63
CA ASN A 253 3.30 1.26 46.62
C ASN A 253 3.04 -0.25 46.78
N LYS A 254 2.04 -0.79 46.06
CA LYS A 254 1.73 -2.22 46.09
C LYS A 254 2.74 -3.01 45.27
N THR A 255 3.05 -4.23 45.71
CA THR A 255 3.79 -5.19 44.89
C THR A 255 3.02 -5.45 43.60
N LEU A 256 3.69 -5.31 42.45
CA LEU A 256 3.07 -5.55 41.15
C LEU A 256 2.81 -7.06 40.98
N PRO A 257 1.59 -7.48 40.63
CA PRO A 257 1.29 -8.85 40.27
C PRO A 257 2.12 -9.29 39.05
N SER A 258 2.51 -10.55 39.03
CA SER A 258 3.29 -11.14 37.94
C SER A 258 2.51 -11.07 36.62
N VAL A 259 3.15 -10.54 35.57
CA VAL A 259 2.60 -10.58 34.22
C VAL A 259 2.61 -12.02 33.69
N ASN A 260 3.62 -12.81 34.08
CA ASN A 260 3.72 -14.22 33.70
C ASN A 260 2.52 -15.03 34.22
N GLU A 261 2.16 -14.85 35.49
CA GLU A 261 0.99 -15.51 36.09
C GLU A 261 -0.30 -15.09 35.38
N PHE A 262 -0.49 -13.78 35.17
CA PHE A 262 -1.66 -13.26 34.44
C PHE A 262 -1.79 -13.86 33.04
N VAL A 263 -0.69 -13.89 32.26
CA VAL A 263 -0.68 -14.45 30.91
C VAL A 263 -0.95 -15.94 30.95
N LYS A 264 -0.29 -16.70 31.84
CA LYS A 264 -0.44 -18.15 31.94
C LYS A 264 -1.85 -18.56 32.37
N GLU A 265 -2.44 -17.88 33.35
CA GLU A 265 -3.81 -18.13 33.81
C GLU A 265 -4.81 -17.88 32.69
N ASN A 266 -4.68 -16.76 31.99
CA ASN A 266 -5.67 -16.35 31.00
C ASN A 266 -5.46 -16.94 29.61
N THR A 267 -4.27 -17.46 29.29
CA THR A 267 -4.06 -18.24 28.07
C THR A 267 -4.79 -19.58 28.12
N ASN A 268 -4.86 -20.20 29.31
CA ASN A 268 -5.57 -21.46 29.52
C ASN A 268 -7.09 -21.30 29.70
N ARG A 269 -7.61 -20.06 29.66
CA ARG A 269 -9.04 -19.77 29.81
C ARG A 269 -9.88 -20.34 28.68
N TRP A 270 -9.32 -20.41 27.47
CA TRP A 270 -9.97 -20.96 26.29
C TRP A 270 -9.08 -22.04 25.67
N SER A 271 -9.71 -23.08 25.12
CA SER A 271 -9.04 -24.13 24.37
C SER A 271 -8.24 -23.52 23.22
N HIS A 272 -7.00 -23.97 22.99
CA HIS A 272 -6.18 -23.58 21.85
C HIS A 272 -6.08 -22.06 21.57
N PHE A 273 -6.09 -21.24 22.63
CA PHE A 273 -5.94 -19.79 22.55
C PHE A 273 -4.47 -19.39 22.43
N ASN A 274 -4.16 -18.59 21.42
CA ASN A 274 -2.83 -18.09 21.13
C ASN A 274 -2.76 -16.59 21.40
N PRO A 275 -1.97 -16.15 22.40
CA PRO A 275 -1.71 -14.73 22.64
C PRO A 275 -1.04 -14.06 21.43
N THR A 276 -1.58 -12.91 21.01
CA THR A 276 -1.03 -12.08 19.92
C THR A 276 -0.25 -10.88 20.47
N TYR A 277 -0.77 -10.24 21.52
CA TYR A 277 -0.09 -9.15 22.22
C TYR A 277 -0.47 -9.05 23.69
N VAL A 278 0.50 -8.65 24.50
CA VAL A 278 0.31 -8.26 25.90
C VAL A 278 0.45 -6.75 25.99
N LEU A 279 -0.54 -6.08 26.56
CA LEU A 279 -0.52 -4.63 26.76
C LEU A 279 -0.64 -4.33 28.24
N ILE A 280 0.26 -3.50 28.75
CA ILE A 280 0.25 -2.99 30.11
C ILE A 280 -0.03 -1.51 30.00
N LYS A 281 -1.09 -1.04 30.66
CA LYS A 281 -1.41 0.39 30.72
C LYS A 281 -1.05 0.95 32.07
N ASN A 282 -0.55 2.18 32.09
CA ASN A 282 -0.12 2.89 33.31
C ASN A 282 0.83 2.05 34.16
N TYR A 283 1.93 1.58 33.57
CA TYR A 283 2.91 0.74 34.27
C TYR A 283 3.39 1.42 35.58
N GLY A 284 3.32 0.69 36.69
CA GLY A 284 3.68 1.21 38.02
C GLY A 284 2.63 2.13 38.67
N GLY A 285 1.46 2.31 38.07
CA GLY A 285 0.39 3.15 38.62
C GLY A 285 -0.60 2.41 39.52
N THR A 286 -1.32 3.13 40.37
CA THR A 286 -2.43 2.58 41.19
C THR A 286 -3.56 2.04 40.32
N ASN A 287 -3.76 2.62 39.15
CA ASN A 287 -4.75 2.24 38.14
C ASN A 287 -4.14 1.44 36.97
N MET A 288 -3.00 0.76 37.20
CA MET A 288 -2.35 -0.11 36.22
C MET A 288 -3.30 -1.23 35.76
N LYS A 289 -3.23 -1.58 34.47
CA LYS A 289 -4.04 -2.65 33.89
C LYS A 289 -3.22 -3.54 32.97
N TYR A 290 -3.44 -4.85 33.05
CA TYR A 290 -2.87 -5.81 32.11
C TYR A 290 -3.95 -6.24 31.12
N PHE A 291 -3.58 -6.35 29.86
CA PHE A 291 -4.43 -6.79 28.77
C PHE A 291 -3.76 -7.98 28.09
N LEU A 292 -4.46 -9.10 28.02
CA LEU A 292 -4.09 -10.24 27.18
C LEU A 292 -5.03 -10.28 25.98
N ILE A 293 -4.47 -10.12 24.78
CA ILE A 293 -5.23 -10.24 23.53
C ILE A 293 -4.67 -11.40 22.73
N GLY A 294 -5.56 -12.20 22.18
CA GLY A 294 -5.21 -13.35 21.36
C GLY A 294 -6.37 -13.83 20.51
N GLU A 295 -6.13 -14.92 19.82
CA GLU A 295 -7.09 -15.57 18.93
C GLU A 295 -7.08 -17.07 19.17
N LEU A 296 -8.18 -17.75 18.89
CA LEU A 296 -8.19 -19.22 18.84
C LEU A 296 -7.46 -19.69 17.59
N ASP A 297 -6.94 -20.92 17.62
CA ASP A 297 -6.45 -21.58 16.41
C ASP A 297 -7.51 -21.49 15.29
N HIS A 298 -7.07 -21.14 14.09
CA HIS A 298 -7.96 -20.95 12.94
C HIS A 298 -8.75 -22.21 12.56
N LYS A 299 -8.29 -23.40 12.97
CA LYS A 299 -9.02 -24.66 12.83
C LYS A 299 -10.24 -24.74 13.75
N GLU A 300 -10.19 -24.11 14.91
CA GLU A 300 -11.34 -24.04 15.81
C GLU A 300 -12.32 -22.97 15.35
N ARG A 301 -11.79 -21.77 15.08
CA ARG A 301 -12.63 -20.65 14.67
C ARG A 301 -11.88 -19.68 13.78
N PHE A 302 -12.36 -19.57 12.54
CA PHE A 302 -11.83 -18.63 11.56
C PHE A 302 -11.99 -17.17 12.01
N LEU A 303 -13.11 -16.87 12.67
CA LEU A 303 -13.65 -15.69 13.39
C LEU A 303 -13.34 -15.48 14.88
N SER A 304 -12.10 -15.38 15.37
CA SER A 304 -11.88 -15.27 16.84
C SER A 304 -11.11 -14.01 17.27
N SER A 305 -11.49 -13.44 18.42
CA SER A 305 -10.76 -12.36 19.12
C SER A 305 -11.08 -12.44 20.61
N GLY A 306 -10.08 -12.77 21.42
CA GLY A 306 -10.20 -12.84 22.88
C GLY A 306 -9.46 -11.67 23.53
N MET A 307 -10.08 -11.07 24.53
CA MET A 307 -9.50 -9.97 25.28
C MET A 307 -9.84 -10.10 26.76
N VAL A 308 -8.81 -10.20 27.59
CA VAL A 308 -8.93 -10.25 29.04
C VAL A 308 -8.19 -9.06 29.63
N ILE A 309 -8.81 -8.39 30.60
CA ILE A 309 -8.21 -7.28 31.34
C ILE A 309 -8.11 -7.66 32.81
N TYR A 310 -6.94 -7.47 33.40
CA TYR A 310 -6.74 -7.43 34.84
C TYR A 310 -6.57 -5.98 35.31
N ASP A 311 -7.28 -5.60 36.36
CA ASP A 311 -7.28 -4.26 36.94
C ASP A 311 -6.63 -4.29 38.33
N LEU A 312 -5.50 -3.57 38.50
CA LEU A 312 -4.77 -3.53 39.77
C LEU A 312 -5.56 -2.86 40.89
N GLU A 313 -6.35 -1.84 40.56
CA GLU A 313 -7.07 -1.03 41.56
C GLU A 313 -8.13 -1.88 42.27
N THR A 314 -8.90 -2.63 41.48
CA THR A 314 -10.00 -3.48 41.97
C THR A 314 -9.57 -4.92 42.25
N ASN A 315 -8.36 -5.30 41.82
CA ASN A 315 -7.85 -6.67 41.83
C ASN A 315 -8.80 -7.67 41.13
N LYS A 316 -9.43 -7.26 40.03
CA LYS A 316 -10.41 -8.07 39.28
C LYS A 316 -9.94 -8.33 37.85
N THR A 317 -10.13 -9.56 37.41
CA THR A 317 -9.98 -9.97 36.01
C THR A 317 -11.34 -9.97 35.33
N SER A 318 -11.45 -9.34 34.16
CA SER A 318 -12.66 -9.21 33.37
C SER A 318 -12.41 -9.66 31.92
N VAL A 319 -13.38 -10.38 31.36
CA VAL A 319 -13.36 -10.76 29.94
C VAL A 319 -14.11 -9.67 29.17
N ILE A 320 -13.40 -8.95 28.30
CA ILE A 320 -13.98 -7.91 27.46
C ILE A 320 -14.44 -8.47 26.11
N ARG A 321 -13.68 -9.44 25.57
CA ARG A 321 -14.08 -10.20 24.38
C ARG A 321 -13.92 -11.68 24.64
N ASN A 322 -14.99 -12.42 24.45
CA ASN A 322 -14.96 -13.88 24.43
C ASN A 322 -14.70 -14.32 22.98
N PRO A 323 -13.60 -15.02 22.68
CA PRO A 323 -13.29 -15.43 21.31
C PRO A 323 -14.27 -16.45 20.73
N ASN A 324 -15.13 -17.06 21.57
CA ASN A 324 -16.21 -17.95 21.15
C ASN A 324 -17.50 -17.22 20.76
N GLU A 325 -17.56 -15.91 20.99
CA GLU A 325 -18.71 -15.07 20.65
C GLU A 325 -18.38 -14.22 19.42
N SER A 326 -19.39 -13.97 18.59
CA SER A 326 -19.26 -13.14 17.39
C SER A 326 -19.91 -11.79 17.62
N LYS A 327 -19.13 -10.71 17.42
CA LYS A 327 -19.64 -9.35 17.32
C LYS A 327 -19.47 -8.90 15.87
N TYR A 328 -20.55 -8.48 15.22
CA TYR A 328 -20.55 -8.15 13.78
C TYR A 328 -19.42 -7.18 13.39
N THR A 329 -19.19 -6.13 14.18
CA THR A 329 -18.12 -5.15 13.92
C THR A 329 -16.73 -5.77 13.95
N ASP A 330 -16.50 -6.67 14.91
CA ASP A 330 -15.22 -7.34 15.09
C ASP A 330 -15.01 -8.36 13.96
N ASP A 331 -16.04 -9.12 13.62
CA ASP A 331 -16.02 -10.11 12.54
C ASP A 331 -15.71 -9.48 11.18
N VAL A 332 -16.27 -8.30 10.88
CA VAL A 332 -15.94 -7.55 9.65
C VAL A 332 -14.47 -7.14 9.64
N GLN A 333 -13.97 -6.55 10.74
CA GLN A 333 -12.57 -6.10 10.81
C GLN A 333 -11.59 -7.27 10.73
N LEU A 334 -11.88 -8.36 11.44
CA LEU A 334 -11.09 -9.59 11.43
C LEU A 334 -11.11 -10.23 10.05
N SER A 335 -12.26 -10.27 9.37
CA SER A 335 -12.36 -10.81 8.01
C SER A 335 -11.49 -10.01 7.03
N LEU A 336 -11.59 -8.67 7.06
CA LEU A 336 -10.77 -7.81 6.21
C LEU A 336 -9.27 -8.00 6.50
N GLY A 337 -8.88 -8.11 7.78
CA GLY A 337 -7.50 -8.38 8.18
C GLY A 337 -7.00 -9.73 7.69
N ARG A 338 -7.70 -10.81 8.03
CA ARG A 338 -7.31 -12.19 7.68
C ARG A 338 -7.20 -12.39 6.17
N LEU A 339 -8.16 -11.86 5.41
CA LEU A 339 -8.15 -11.94 3.95
C LEU A 339 -7.04 -11.11 3.33
N HIS A 340 -6.70 -9.93 3.87
CA HIS A 340 -5.64 -9.10 3.30
C HIS A 340 -4.24 -9.64 3.62
N TYR A 341 -4.00 -10.04 4.87
CA TYR A 341 -2.70 -10.54 5.32
C TYR A 341 -2.46 -12.00 4.95
N GLY A 342 -3.52 -12.76 4.63
CA GLY A 342 -3.41 -14.17 4.23
C GLY A 342 -2.88 -15.08 5.35
N ASN A 343 -3.07 -14.70 6.61
CA ASN A 343 -2.43 -15.33 7.77
C ASN A 343 -3.20 -16.53 8.38
N PHE A 344 -4.24 -17.05 7.72
CA PHE A 344 -5.15 -18.04 8.30
C PHE A 344 -4.88 -19.51 7.93
N GLY A 345 -4.09 -19.78 6.89
CA GLY A 345 -3.82 -21.14 6.41
C GLY A 345 -2.34 -21.47 6.26
N GLY A 346 -1.49 -20.75 7.00
CA GLY A 346 -0.04 -20.93 7.02
C GLY A 346 0.61 -20.77 5.64
N ILE A 347 1.72 -21.48 5.43
CA ILE A 347 2.54 -21.37 4.23
C ILE A 347 1.76 -21.72 2.95
N ALA A 348 0.83 -22.67 3.01
CA ALA A 348 0.05 -23.07 1.83
C ALA A 348 -0.79 -21.91 1.27
N VAL A 349 -1.50 -21.17 2.13
CA VAL A 349 -2.27 -19.99 1.72
C VAL A 349 -1.35 -18.88 1.22
N LYS A 350 -0.23 -18.63 1.91
CA LYS A 350 0.78 -17.65 1.45
C LYS A 350 1.28 -17.96 0.04
N VAL A 351 1.56 -19.24 -0.28
CA VAL A 351 2.00 -19.67 -1.62
C VAL A 351 0.90 -19.49 -2.68
N ILE A 352 -0.36 -19.83 -2.36
CA ILE A 352 -1.48 -19.59 -3.28
C ILE A 352 -1.63 -18.09 -3.57
N TYR A 353 -1.59 -17.27 -2.52
CA TYR A 353 -1.70 -15.82 -2.64
C TYR A 353 -0.53 -15.22 -3.42
N PHE A 354 0.68 -15.73 -3.20
CA PHE A 354 1.86 -15.37 -3.96
C PHE A 354 1.67 -15.63 -5.47
N VAL A 355 1.19 -16.82 -5.84
CA VAL A 355 0.92 -17.17 -7.24
C VAL A 355 -0.16 -16.27 -7.84
N LEU A 356 -1.25 -16.01 -7.11
CA LEU A 356 -2.33 -15.12 -7.55
C LEU A 356 -1.88 -13.65 -7.69
N ALA A 357 -0.98 -13.19 -6.83
CA ALA A 357 -0.34 -11.88 -6.94
C ALA A 357 0.52 -11.80 -8.22
N LEU A 358 1.32 -12.83 -8.52
CA LEU A 358 2.09 -12.88 -9.77
C LEU A 358 1.20 -12.96 -11.03
N ILE A 359 0.09 -13.70 -10.98
CA ILE A 359 -0.93 -13.69 -12.03
C ILE A 359 -1.50 -12.28 -12.21
N THR A 360 -1.72 -11.55 -11.12
CA THR A 360 -2.19 -10.17 -11.19
C THR A 360 -1.13 -9.24 -11.80
N CYS A 361 0.14 -9.36 -11.42
CA CYS A 361 1.26 -8.69 -12.09
C CYS A 361 1.27 -8.96 -13.61
N PHE A 362 1.02 -10.21 -14.02
CA PHE A 362 0.88 -10.57 -15.44
C PHE A 362 -0.32 -9.89 -16.10
N VAL A 363 -1.50 -9.88 -15.47
CA VAL A 363 -2.70 -9.19 -15.99
C VAL A 363 -2.42 -7.69 -16.19
N ILE A 364 -1.72 -7.04 -15.26
CA ILE A 364 -1.37 -5.61 -15.38
C ILE A 364 -0.39 -5.39 -16.54
N ILE A 365 0.69 -6.17 -16.64
CA ILE A 365 1.66 -6.07 -17.75
C ILE A 365 0.96 -6.30 -19.10
N THR A 366 0.12 -7.32 -19.20
CA THR A 366 -0.55 -7.65 -20.45
C THR A 366 -1.57 -6.61 -20.86
N GLY A 367 -2.28 -5.98 -19.91
CA GLY A 367 -3.17 -4.86 -20.18
C GLY A 367 -2.44 -3.68 -20.83
N VAL A 368 -1.25 -3.34 -20.32
CA VAL A 368 -0.38 -2.31 -20.92
C VAL A 368 0.11 -2.74 -22.30
N LEU A 369 0.58 -3.99 -22.47
CA LEU A 369 1.04 -4.49 -23.77
C LEU A 369 -0.07 -4.43 -24.84
N ILE A 370 -1.28 -4.86 -24.50
CA ILE A 370 -2.46 -4.78 -25.37
C ILE A 370 -2.75 -3.32 -25.73
N TRP A 371 -2.70 -2.41 -24.75
CA TRP A 371 -2.92 -0.97 -24.97
C TRP A 371 -1.92 -0.37 -25.96
N ILE A 372 -0.64 -0.73 -25.84
CA ILE A 372 0.42 -0.25 -26.72
C ILE A 372 0.23 -0.81 -28.14
N GLU A 373 0.02 -2.13 -28.28
CA GLU A 373 -0.15 -2.81 -29.57
C GLU A 373 -1.41 -2.30 -30.30
N ALA A 374 -2.51 -2.11 -29.59
CA ALA A 374 -3.76 -1.59 -30.16
C ALA A 374 -3.63 -0.15 -30.71
N ARG A 375 -2.65 0.62 -30.21
CA ARG A 375 -2.41 2.04 -30.54
C ARG A 375 -1.19 2.28 -31.44
N ASN A 376 -0.52 1.22 -31.91
CA ASN A 376 0.51 1.35 -32.93
C ASN A 376 -0.03 0.96 -34.32
N LYS A 377 -0.88 1.81 -34.90
CA LYS A 377 -1.52 1.59 -36.21
C LYS A 377 -1.27 2.77 -37.16
N LYS A 378 -1.29 2.53 -38.48
CA LYS A 378 -1.10 3.57 -39.51
C LYS A 378 -2.14 4.71 -39.43
N SER A 379 -3.32 4.45 -38.88
CA SER A 379 -4.39 5.45 -38.71
C SER A 379 -4.13 6.45 -37.58
N MET A 380 -3.13 6.22 -36.72
CA MET A 380 -2.77 7.10 -35.63
C MET A 380 -1.60 8.00 -36.01
N THR A 381 -1.58 9.21 -35.48
CA THR A 381 -0.51 10.17 -35.79
C THR A 381 0.83 9.71 -35.23
N LEU A 382 1.93 10.15 -35.83
CA LEU A 382 3.28 9.82 -35.35
C LEU A 382 3.47 10.30 -33.90
N LYS A 383 2.92 11.46 -33.55
CA LYS A 383 2.96 12.00 -32.17
C LYS A 383 2.29 11.06 -31.17
N GLN A 384 1.11 10.53 -31.50
CA GLN A 384 0.40 9.57 -30.63
C GLN A 384 1.16 8.26 -30.49
N ARG A 385 1.65 7.70 -31.61
CA ARG A 385 2.42 6.45 -31.62
C ARG A 385 3.71 6.57 -30.79
N LEU A 386 4.42 7.70 -30.92
CA LEU A 386 5.61 8.01 -30.12
C LEU A 386 5.29 8.11 -28.63
N TYR A 387 4.18 8.75 -28.26
CA TYR A 387 3.73 8.83 -26.88
C TYR A 387 3.44 7.44 -26.30
N THR A 388 2.64 6.64 -27.00
CA THR A 388 2.30 5.26 -26.62
C THR A 388 3.55 4.39 -26.46
N ALA A 389 4.48 4.44 -27.43
CA ALA A 389 5.76 3.73 -27.34
C ALA A 389 6.59 4.20 -26.13
N LYS A 390 6.67 5.52 -25.92
CA LYS A 390 7.36 6.11 -24.77
C LYS A 390 6.79 5.59 -23.45
N ILE A 391 5.48 5.64 -23.25
CA ILE A 391 4.87 5.14 -22.02
C ILE A 391 5.15 3.65 -21.84
N GLY A 392 4.97 2.86 -22.90
CA GLY A 392 5.19 1.42 -22.85
C GLY A 392 6.59 0.98 -22.45
N HIS A 393 7.62 1.60 -23.04
CA HIS A 393 9.01 1.28 -22.68
C HIS A 393 9.38 1.76 -21.27
N ILE A 394 8.82 2.87 -20.77
CA ILE A 394 9.04 3.31 -19.36
C ILE A 394 8.40 2.27 -18.44
N TYR A 395 7.13 1.95 -18.69
CA TYR A 395 6.35 1.02 -17.89
C TYR A 395 7.05 -0.33 -17.72
N LEU A 396 7.42 -0.97 -18.85
CA LEU A 396 8.06 -2.28 -18.81
C LEU A 396 9.46 -2.23 -18.21
N ALA A 397 10.21 -1.14 -18.43
CA ALA A 397 11.52 -1.01 -17.81
C ALA A 397 11.42 -0.95 -16.28
N ILE A 398 10.47 -0.19 -15.73
CA ILE A 398 10.24 -0.11 -14.28
C ILE A 398 9.80 -1.47 -13.73
N CYS A 399 8.73 -2.04 -14.30
CA CYS A 399 8.08 -3.23 -13.74
C CYS A 399 8.95 -4.49 -13.87
N LEU A 400 9.53 -4.72 -15.06
CA LEU A 400 10.27 -5.96 -15.31
C LEU A 400 11.65 -5.97 -14.67
N SER A 401 12.28 -4.80 -14.45
CA SER A 401 13.57 -4.74 -13.76
C SER A 401 13.46 -4.97 -12.26
N LEU A 402 12.26 -4.84 -11.67
CA LEU A 402 12.04 -5.08 -10.25
C LEU A 402 12.39 -6.52 -9.85
N TYR A 403 12.11 -7.50 -10.72
CA TYR A 403 12.44 -8.91 -10.47
C TYR A 403 13.94 -9.18 -10.23
N PRO A 404 14.85 -8.91 -11.18
CA PRO A 404 16.28 -9.12 -10.95
C PRO A 404 16.85 -8.19 -9.85
N VAL A 405 16.30 -6.99 -9.67
CA VAL A 405 16.77 -6.09 -8.60
C VAL A 405 16.41 -6.65 -7.23
N THR A 406 15.19 -7.12 -7.02
CA THR A 406 14.81 -7.79 -5.77
C THR A 406 15.69 -9.02 -5.52
N ALA A 407 15.93 -9.86 -6.54
CA ALA A 407 16.82 -11.02 -6.42
C ALA A 407 18.25 -10.62 -6.01
N LEU A 408 18.79 -9.56 -6.61
CA LEU A 408 20.10 -9.01 -6.24
C LEU A 408 20.14 -8.56 -4.78
N PHE A 409 19.08 -7.92 -4.29
CA PHE A 409 19.04 -7.42 -2.91
C PHE A 409 18.92 -8.53 -1.87
N PHE A 410 18.32 -9.68 -2.19
CA PHE A 410 18.44 -10.88 -1.35
C PHE A 410 19.91 -11.31 -1.19
N LEU A 411 20.69 -11.27 -2.26
CA LEU A 411 22.13 -11.59 -2.21
C LEU A 411 22.90 -10.53 -1.42
N ILE A 412 22.63 -9.24 -1.64
CA ILE A 412 23.31 -8.13 -0.96
C ILE A 412 23.10 -8.21 0.55
N VAL A 413 21.86 -8.36 1.03
CA VAL A 413 21.60 -8.41 2.48
C VAL A 413 22.25 -9.63 3.14
N LYS A 414 22.32 -10.75 2.42
CA LYS A 414 22.92 -11.99 2.93
C LYS A 414 24.44 -11.93 3.00
N LEU A 415 25.07 -11.23 2.04
CA LEU A 415 26.52 -11.02 1.96
C LEU A 415 26.98 -9.75 2.69
N LEU A 416 26.06 -9.02 3.33
CA LEU A 416 26.37 -7.76 3.97
C LEU A 416 27.31 -7.99 5.17
N PRO A 417 28.51 -7.37 5.20
CA PRO A 417 29.43 -7.52 6.31
C PRO A 417 28.82 -7.07 7.63
N GLU A 418 29.22 -7.70 8.73
CA GLU A 418 28.69 -7.42 10.08
C GLU A 418 28.76 -5.93 10.45
N ALA A 419 29.84 -5.25 10.05
CA ALA A 419 30.05 -3.81 10.27
C ALA A 419 28.95 -2.90 9.67
N TYR A 420 28.20 -3.38 8.66
CA TYR A 420 27.16 -2.61 7.98
C TYR A 420 25.74 -3.06 8.33
N GLN A 421 25.58 -4.06 9.21
CA GLN A 421 24.26 -4.61 9.57
C GLN A 421 23.37 -3.56 10.23
N THR A 422 23.92 -2.65 11.02
CA THR A 422 23.19 -1.54 11.66
C THR A 422 22.75 -0.45 10.67
N GLN A 423 23.41 -0.36 9.51
CA GLN A 423 23.12 0.63 8.45
C GLN A 423 22.19 0.08 7.35
N LYS A 424 21.67 -1.14 7.54
CA LYS A 424 20.93 -1.87 6.52
C LYS A 424 19.71 -1.12 5.97
N MET A 425 18.95 -0.45 6.84
CA MET A 425 17.83 0.37 6.41
C MET A 425 18.26 1.45 5.40
N SER A 426 19.34 2.17 5.69
CA SER A 426 19.89 3.20 4.80
C SER A 426 20.38 2.59 3.49
N ILE A 427 21.09 1.46 3.56
CA ILE A 427 21.58 0.75 2.37
C ILE A 427 20.41 0.34 1.47
N LEU A 428 19.35 -0.23 2.03
CA LEU A 428 18.15 -0.60 1.28
C LEU A 428 17.46 0.64 0.69
N TYR A 429 17.27 1.70 1.47
CA TYR A 429 16.61 2.92 1.01
C TYR A 429 17.40 3.67 -0.06
N THR A 430 18.73 3.62 -0.04
CA THR A 430 19.52 4.33 -1.04
C THR A 430 19.79 3.43 -2.25
N TRP A 431 20.43 2.29 -2.02
CA TRP A 431 20.97 1.49 -3.11
C TRP A 431 19.91 0.70 -3.85
N PHE A 432 18.81 0.28 -3.20
CA PHE A 432 17.73 -0.40 -3.92
C PHE A 432 17.15 0.50 -5.00
N PHE A 433 16.78 1.73 -4.63
CA PHE A 433 16.20 2.68 -5.58
C PHE A 433 17.22 3.17 -6.61
N VAL A 434 18.50 3.36 -6.24
CA VAL A 434 19.55 3.72 -7.21
C VAL A 434 19.76 2.61 -8.25
N VAL A 435 19.95 1.37 -7.82
CA VAL A 435 20.15 0.23 -8.74
C VAL A 435 18.91 0.01 -9.60
N TRP A 436 17.71 0.12 -9.01
CA TRP A 436 16.47 -0.01 -9.76
C TRP A 436 16.27 1.12 -10.78
N LEU A 437 16.63 2.36 -10.42
CA LEU A 437 16.60 3.49 -11.34
C LEU A 437 17.59 3.29 -12.50
N LEU A 438 18.82 2.86 -12.21
CA LEU A 438 19.83 2.56 -13.24
C LEU A 438 19.36 1.44 -14.18
N ALA A 439 18.82 0.36 -13.64
CA ALA A 439 18.25 -0.73 -14.43
C ALA A 439 17.08 -0.24 -15.30
N THR A 440 16.19 0.57 -14.73
CA THR A 440 15.07 1.20 -15.43
C THR A 440 15.57 2.08 -16.59
N LEU A 441 16.55 2.96 -16.34
CA LEU A 441 17.12 3.83 -17.36
C LEU A 441 17.79 3.02 -18.47
N PHE A 442 18.57 2.00 -18.12
CA PHE A 442 19.20 1.10 -19.08
C PHE A 442 18.18 0.48 -20.04
N PHE A 443 17.15 -0.20 -19.51
CA PHE A 443 16.13 -0.84 -20.34
C PHE A 443 15.26 0.16 -21.10
N ARG A 444 14.99 1.31 -20.49
CA ARG A 444 14.28 2.42 -21.11
C ARG A 444 14.99 2.92 -22.37
N PHE A 445 16.31 3.10 -22.33
CA PHE A 445 17.07 3.60 -23.47
C PHE A 445 17.31 2.54 -24.54
N LYS A 446 17.27 1.24 -24.21
CA LYS A 446 17.27 0.17 -25.20
C LYS A 446 16.04 0.16 -26.10
N ARG A 447 14.88 0.61 -25.58
CA ARG A 447 13.60 0.73 -26.34
C ARG A 447 13.19 -0.58 -27.04
N ASP A 448 13.52 -1.72 -26.43
CA ASP A 448 13.21 -3.04 -26.97
C ASP A 448 12.56 -3.88 -25.88
N ASN A 449 11.24 -4.03 -25.97
CA ASN A 449 10.46 -4.77 -24.97
C ASN A 449 10.80 -6.27 -24.94
N TYR A 450 11.18 -6.83 -26.10
CA TYR A 450 11.61 -8.23 -26.18
C TYR A 450 12.93 -8.41 -25.43
N PHE A 451 13.89 -7.52 -25.70
CA PHE A 451 15.18 -7.54 -25.01
C PHE A 451 15.02 -7.33 -23.51
N THR A 452 14.23 -6.33 -23.09
CA THR A 452 13.97 -6.05 -21.67
C THR A 452 13.41 -7.29 -20.98
N ASN A 453 12.32 -7.86 -21.48
CA ASN A 453 11.69 -9.03 -20.88
C ASN A 453 12.62 -10.24 -20.82
N LYS A 454 13.32 -10.54 -21.92
CA LYS A 454 14.20 -11.71 -21.99
C LYS A 454 15.42 -11.56 -21.06
N THR A 455 15.98 -10.36 -20.97
CA THR A 455 17.15 -10.07 -20.13
C THR A 455 16.80 -10.07 -18.65
N THR A 456 15.67 -9.46 -18.25
CA THR A 456 15.26 -9.45 -16.84
C THR A 456 14.85 -10.83 -16.34
N LEU A 457 14.21 -11.66 -17.18
CA LEU A 457 13.91 -13.06 -16.85
C LEU A 457 15.19 -13.87 -16.63
N LEU A 458 16.17 -13.75 -17.53
CA LEU A 458 17.43 -14.48 -17.41
C LEU A 458 18.24 -14.01 -16.19
N ALA A 459 18.44 -12.71 -16.06
CA ALA A 459 19.19 -12.14 -14.94
C ALA A 459 18.54 -12.51 -13.60
N GLY A 460 17.22 -12.38 -13.50
CA GLY A 460 16.52 -12.73 -12.28
C GLY A 460 16.53 -14.23 -11.98
N ALA A 461 16.48 -15.11 -13.01
CA ALA A 461 16.64 -16.54 -12.80
C ALA A 461 18.04 -16.92 -12.31
N ILE A 462 19.09 -16.34 -12.90
CA ILE A 462 20.47 -16.57 -12.46
C ILE A 462 20.65 -16.12 -11.01
N LEU A 463 20.25 -14.87 -10.70
CA LEU A 463 20.34 -14.33 -9.35
C LEU A 463 19.49 -15.13 -8.36
N GLY A 464 18.29 -15.53 -8.77
CA GLY A 464 17.38 -16.31 -7.94
C GLY A 464 17.90 -17.71 -7.60
N PHE A 465 18.59 -18.39 -8.53
CA PHE A 465 19.28 -19.66 -8.23
C PHE A 465 20.48 -19.47 -7.28
N LEU A 466 21.12 -18.30 -7.28
CA LEU A 466 22.24 -18.02 -6.37
C LEU A 466 21.78 -17.81 -4.92
N ILE A 467 20.54 -17.39 -4.68
CA ILE A 467 20.02 -17.11 -3.32
C ILE A 467 20.15 -18.32 -2.37
N PRO A 468 19.62 -19.51 -2.69
CA PRO A 468 19.78 -20.68 -1.81
C PRO A 468 21.24 -21.16 -1.70
N ILE A 469 22.05 -20.95 -2.74
CA ILE A 469 23.48 -21.30 -2.72
C ILE A 469 24.22 -20.40 -1.72
N VAL A 470 23.99 -19.08 -1.78
CA VAL A 470 24.57 -18.12 -0.85
C VAL A 470 24.09 -18.37 0.58
N ASN A 471 22.81 -18.70 0.78
CA ASN A 471 22.31 -19.07 2.11
C ASN A 471 23.02 -20.31 2.68
N GLY A 472 23.22 -21.34 1.85
CA GLY A 472 23.97 -22.54 2.20
C GLY A 472 25.43 -22.26 2.55
N VAL A 473 26.11 -21.41 1.79
CA VAL A 473 27.53 -21.06 2.02
C VAL A 473 27.71 -20.16 3.24
N VAL A 474 26.88 -19.12 3.40
CA VAL A 474 27.07 -18.10 4.45
C VAL A 474 26.55 -18.57 5.80
N SER A 475 25.40 -19.23 5.85
CA SER A 475 24.73 -19.59 7.11
C SER A 475 24.68 -21.09 7.38
N ASN A 476 25.34 -21.91 6.55
CA ASN A 476 25.24 -23.38 6.59
C ASN A 476 23.78 -23.90 6.48
N ASN A 477 22.87 -23.07 5.98
CA ASN A 477 21.44 -23.32 5.86
C ASN A 477 21.11 -23.91 4.49
N TRP A 478 21.77 -25.01 4.13
CA TRP A 478 21.38 -25.77 2.95
C TRP A 478 19.94 -26.29 3.09
N VAL A 479 19.23 -26.44 1.97
CA VAL A 479 17.83 -26.91 1.91
C VAL A 479 17.62 -28.20 2.73
N TRP A 480 18.57 -29.13 2.71
CA TRP A 480 18.49 -30.37 3.50
C TRP A 480 18.78 -30.16 5.00
N ASN A 481 19.62 -29.20 5.37
CA ASN A 481 19.91 -28.86 6.77
C ASN A 481 18.70 -28.17 7.41
N THR A 482 18.12 -27.18 6.73
CA THR A 482 16.94 -26.45 7.23
C THR A 482 15.72 -27.37 7.34
N TYR A 483 15.55 -28.31 6.41
CA TYR A 483 14.53 -29.36 6.52
C TYR A 483 14.73 -30.27 7.74
N LYS A 484 15.94 -30.81 7.94
CA LYS A 484 16.27 -31.65 9.11
C LYS A 484 16.05 -30.91 10.43
N ALA A 485 16.41 -29.63 10.48
CA ALA A 485 16.25 -28.76 11.64
C ALA A 485 14.82 -28.20 11.82
N LYS A 486 13.86 -28.60 10.97
CA LYS A 486 12.46 -28.11 10.96
C LYS A 486 12.33 -26.59 10.85
N GLN A 487 13.31 -25.93 10.22
CA GLN A 487 13.34 -24.48 9.98
C GLN A 487 12.56 -24.14 8.69
N PHE A 488 11.25 -24.41 8.70
CA PHE A 488 10.41 -24.30 7.50
C PHE A 488 10.28 -22.87 6.96
N GLY A 489 10.46 -21.84 7.79
CA GLY A 489 10.45 -20.44 7.33
C GLY A 489 11.61 -20.17 6.36
N ILE A 490 12.84 -20.50 6.76
CA ILE A 490 14.04 -20.34 5.92
C ILE A 490 13.93 -21.21 4.66
N LEU A 491 13.52 -22.48 4.83
CA LEU A 491 13.33 -23.42 3.72
C LEU A 491 12.35 -22.88 2.67
N THR A 492 11.26 -22.24 3.10
CA THR A 492 10.23 -21.70 2.21
C THR A 492 10.78 -20.64 1.27
N VAL A 493 11.64 -19.74 1.77
CA VAL A 493 12.27 -18.68 0.96
C VAL A 493 13.17 -19.29 -0.12
N ASP A 494 13.99 -20.28 0.23
CA ASP A 494 14.87 -20.96 -0.73
C ASP A 494 14.06 -21.69 -1.82
N LEU A 495 13.03 -22.45 -1.43
CA LEU A 495 12.16 -23.17 -2.36
C LEU A 495 11.37 -22.20 -3.27
N LEU A 496 10.92 -21.07 -2.74
CA LEU A 496 10.22 -20.04 -3.48
C LEU A 496 11.13 -19.46 -4.58
N TRP A 497 12.38 -19.10 -4.25
CA TRP A 497 13.34 -18.59 -5.24
C TRP A 497 13.75 -19.61 -6.29
N ILE A 498 13.88 -20.90 -5.91
CA ILE A 498 14.09 -21.99 -6.88
C ILE A 498 12.90 -22.07 -7.85
N ALA A 499 11.67 -22.08 -7.33
CA ALA A 499 10.47 -22.19 -8.15
C ALA A 499 10.30 -20.99 -9.12
N ILE A 500 10.54 -19.77 -8.64
CA ILE A 500 10.51 -18.55 -9.46
C ILE A 500 11.58 -18.63 -10.55
N SER A 501 12.80 -19.04 -10.20
CA SER A 501 13.92 -19.12 -11.14
C SER A 501 13.71 -20.17 -12.23
N ILE A 502 13.21 -21.36 -11.86
CA ILE A 502 12.82 -22.42 -12.81
C ILE A 502 11.74 -21.90 -13.76
N THR A 503 10.72 -21.24 -13.23
CA THR A 503 9.61 -20.70 -14.02
C THR A 503 10.11 -19.62 -14.99
N ALA A 504 10.93 -18.68 -14.51
CA ALA A 504 11.51 -17.62 -15.32
C ALA A 504 12.42 -18.18 -16.43
N LEU A 505 13.26 -19.16 -16.12
CA LEU A 505 14.12 -19.83 -17.10
C LEU A 505 13.30 -20.61 -18.13
N PHE A 506 12.27 -21.33 -17.70
CA PHE A 506 11.36 -22.02 -18.60
C PHE A 506 10.68 -21.05 -19.59
N ILE A 507 10.17 -19.92 -19.09
CA ILE A 507 9.57 -18.88 -19.92
C ILE A 507 10.61 -18.28 -20.88
N TYR A 508 11.80 -17.97 -20.39
CA TYR A 508 12.92 -17.47 -21.21
C TYR A 508 13.22 -18.40 -22.39
N LEU A 509 13.30 -19.71 -22.16
CA LEU A 509 13.58 -20.72 -23.18
C LEU A 509 12.43 -20.87 -24.19
N LYS A 510 11.18 -20.64 -23.77
CA LYS A 510 10.01 -20.70 -24.66
C LYS A 510 9.83 -19.45 -25.54
N ILE A 511 10.42 -18.31 -25.18
CA ILE A 511 10.31 -17.06 -25.94
C ILE A 511 11.19 -17.13 -27.21
N LYS A 512 10.57 -17.50 -28.34
CA LYS A 512 11.23 -17.55 -29.65
C LYS A 512 11.47 -16.14 -30.25
N PRO A 513 12.57 -15.92 -30.98
CA PRO A 513 12.83 -14.64 -31.68
C PRO A 513 11.73 -14.23 -32.67
N GLU A 514 11.07 -15.21 -33.29
CA GLU A 514 9.92 -15.00 -34.20
C GLU A 514 8.77 -14.22 -33.56
N VAL A 515 8.66 -14.19 -32.24
CA VAL A 515 7.64 -13.37 -31.55
C VAL A 515 7.85 -11.89 -31.84
N LYS A 516 9.11 -11.44 -32.02
CA LYS A 516 9.45 -10.05 -32.34
C LYS A 516 8.85 -9.61 -33.67
N THR A 517 8.77 -10.50 -34.67
CA THR A 517 8.21 -10.16 -35.99
C THR A 517 6.69 -9.97 -35.97
N LYS A 518 6.01 -10.51 -34.96
CA LYS A 518 4.55 -10.40 -34.80
C LYS A 518 4.10 -9.07 -34.18
N SER A 519 4.98 -8.36 -33.47
CA SER A 519 4.66 -7.08 -32.81
C SER A 519 4.30 -5.98 -33.82
N ALA A 520 3.33 -5.14 -33.47
CA ALA A 520 2.97 -3.96 -34.24
C ALA A 520 4.15 -3.02 -34.43
N PHE A 521 5.12 -2.95 -33.50
CA PHE A 521 6.33 -2.13 -33.67
C PHE A 521 7.25 -2.63 -34.77
N THR A 522 7.21 -3.92 -35.07
CA THR A 522 7.95 -4.48 -36.21
C THR A 522 7.18 -4.29 -37.51
N LYS A 523 5.85 -4.46 -37.49
CA LYS A 523 4.98 -4.26 -38.66
C LYS A 523 4.85 -2.78 -39.06
N HIS A 524 4.87 -1.90 -38.07
CA HIS A 524 4.76 -0.45 -38.21
C HIS A 524 5.90 0.19 -37.40
N PRO A 525 7.13 0.16 -37.94
CA PRO A 525 8.29 0.72 -37.25
C PRO A 525 8.14 2.22 -37.06
N ILE A 526 8.78 2.72 -36.01
CA ILE A 526 8.95 4.14 -35.74
C ILE A 526 10.39 4.49 -36.08
N ASP A 527 10.58 5.36 -37.07
CA ASP A 527 11.91 5.89 -37.38
C ASP A 527 12.29 6.96 -36.36
N TYR A 528 13.03 6.53 -35.34
CA TYR A 528 13.53 7.42 -34.30
C TYR A 528 14.64 8.37 -34.79
N LYS A 529 15.38 8.03 -35.86
CA LYS A 529 16.48 8.85 -36.38
C LYS A 529 15.95 10.07 -37.11
N ASN A 530 14.94 9.88 -37.97
CA ASN A 530 14.33 10.97 -38.75
C ASN A 530 13.10 11.61 -38.09
N ARG A 531 12.85 11.34 -36.80
CA ARG A 531 11.65 11.77 -36.07
C ARG A 531 11.31 13.26 -36.25
N LYS A 532 12.28 14.16 -36.15
CA LYS A 532 12.03 15.62 -36.26
C LYS A 532 11.46 15.98 -37.63
N LYS A 533 12.05 15.43 -38.70
CA LYS A 533 11.62 15.63 -40.09
C LYS A 533 10.22 15.07 -40.31
N LEU A 534 9.96 13.83 -39.88
CA LEU A 534 8.65 13.18 -40.05
C LEU A 534 7.53 13.91 -39.30
N LEU A 535 7.79 14.43 -38.10
CA LEU A 535 6.82 15.25 -37.37
C LEU A 535 6.53 16.57 -38.08
N ALA A 536 7.53 17.20 -38.69
CA ALA A 536 7.34 18.41 -39.48
C ALA A 536 6.54 18.14 -40.77
N GLU A 537 6.80 17.03 -41.44
CA GLU A 537 6.05 16.59 -42.63
C GLU A 537 4.59 16.27 -42.30
N GLU A 538 4.34 15.58 -41.18
CA GLU A 538 2.97 15.29 -40.72
C GLU A 538 2.22 16.57 -40.34
N ALA A 539 2.90 17.54 -39.69
CA ALA A 539 2.33 18.85 -39.40
C ALA A 539 2.01 19.66 -40.66
N LYS A 540 2.89 19.62 -41.69
CA LYS A 540 2.63 20.24 -42.99
C LYS A 540 1.46 19.60 -43.72
N LYS A 541 1.38 18.27 -43.74
CA LYS A 541 0.24 17.54 -44.32
C LYS A 541 -1.06 17.84 -43.59
N ALA A 542 -1.04 17.89 -42.25
CA ALA A 542 -2.19 18.29 -41.46
C ALA A 542 -2.63 19.72 -41.81
N ALA A 543 -1.71 20.68 -41.89
CA ALA A 543 -2.01 22.06 -42.30
C ALA A 543 -2.63 22.15 -43.71
N GLN A 544 -2.09 21.40 -44.68
CA GLN A 544 -2.62 21.32 -46.06
C GLN A 544 -3.99 20.63 -46.16
N THR A 545 -4.29 19.68 -45.27
CA THR A 545 -5.60 19.00 -45.21
C THR A 545 -6.64 19.87 -44.49
N THR A 546 -6.20 20.85 -43.70
CA THR A 546 -7.08 21.72 -42.88
C THR A 546 -7.78 22.80 -43.70
N GLU A 547 -7.30 23.13 -44.91
CA GLU A 547 -8.04 23.99 -45.86
C GLU A 547 -9.26 23.30 -46.48
N LYS A 548 -9.29 21.96 -46.55
CA LYS A 548 -10.38 21.21 -47.20
C LYS A 548 -11.45 20.66 -46.24
N ASN A 549 -11.16 20.61 -44.94
CA ASN A 549 -12.05 20.03 -43.93
C ASN A 549 -12.25 20.98 -42.73
N LYS A 550 -12.91 22.11 -42.96
CA LYS A 550 -13.35 23.03 -41.89
C LYS A 550 -14.57 22.52 -41.09
N LEU A 551 -14.97 21.26 -41.29
CA LEU A 551 -16.02 20.56 -40.55
C LEU A 551 -15.59 19.12 -40.26
N LEU A 552 -14.94 18.91 -39.11
CA LEU A 552 -15.08 17.75 -38.21
C LEU A 552 -14.03 17.86 -37.10
N LYS A 553 -14.51 18.28 -35.92
CA LYS A 553 -13.73 18.55 -34.71
C LYS A 553 -12.98 17.32 -34.20
N ASP A 554 -11.77 17.62 -33.75
CA ASP A 554 -10.78 16.85 -32.99
C ASP A 554 -11.33 15.70 -32.11
N LYS A 555 -10.99 14.46 -32.47
CA LYS A 555 -11.37 13.23 -31.75
C LYS A 555 -10.72 13.08 -30.36
N ASN A 556 -9.78 13.96 -29.99
CA ASN A 556 -9.15 14.02 -28.67
C ASN A 556 -9.50 15.30 -27.89
N HIS A 557 -10.45 16.09 -28.37
CA HIS A 557 -10.93 17.24 -27.62
C HIS A 557 -11.76 16.77 -26.42
N ILE A 558 -11.20 16.89 -25.21
CA ILE A 558 -12.00 16.82 -23.99
C ILE A 558 -12.91 18.06 -24.02
N PRO A 559 -14.24 17.90 -24.01
CA PRO A 559 -15.14 19.04 -24.00
C PRO A 559 -14.76 19.99 -22.86
N MET A 560 -14.73 21.30 -23.14
CA MET A 560 -14.30 22.33 -22.17
C MET A 560 -14.96 22.14 -20.79
N ARG A 561 -16.25 21.80 -20.77
CA ARG A 561 -17.03 21.53 -19.56
C ARG A 561 -16.52 20.34 -18.76
N THR A 562 -16.11 19.26 -19.42
CA THR A 562 -15.51 18.09 -18.77
C THR A 562 -14.16 18.45 -18.16
N LYS A 563 -13.36 19.27 -18.83
CA LYS A 563 -12.07 19.75 -18.29
C LYS A 563 -12.25 20.60 -17.04
N ILE A 564 -13.22 21.53 -17.07
CA ILE A 564 -13.56 22.38 -15.92
C ILE A 564 -14.09 21.53 -14.76
N SER A 565 -14.98 20.57 -15.04
CA SER A 565 -15.52 19.65 -14.03
C SER A 565 -14.44 18.80 -13.35
N ILE A 566 -13.48 18.25 -14.11
CA ILE A 566 -12.33 17.52 -13.56
C ILE A 566 -11.49 18.41 -12.65
N LEU A 567 -11.23 19.65 -13.04
CA LEU A 567 -10.44 20.59 -12.25
C LEU A 567 -11.15 20.97 -10.93
N TRP A 568 -12.47 21.14 -10.96
CA TRP A 568 -13.28 21.34 -9.75
C TRP A 568 -13.20 20.13 -8.79
N ILE A 569 -13.34 18.91 -9.32
CA ILE A 569 -13.23 17.69 -8.51
C ILE A 569 -11.82 17.53 -7.96
N PHE A 570 -10.79 17.83 -8.75
CA PHE A 570 -9.40 17.79 -8.30
C PHE A 570 -9.14 18.78 -7.16
N LEU A 571 -9.69 19.99 -7.24
CA LEU A 571 -9.66 20.98 -6.15
C LEU A 571 -10.35 20.46 -4.89
N ALA A 572 -11.55 19.90 -5.01
CA ALA A 572 -12.26 19.32 -3.88
C ALA A 572 -11.45 18.20 -3.21
N ILE A 573 -10.88 17.29 -4.00
CA ILE A 573 -10.03 16.19 -3.48
C ILE A 573 -8.78 16.76 -2.82
N GLY A 574 -8.10 17.71 -3.45
CA GLY A 574 -6.90 18.35 -2.89
C GLY A 574 -7.19 19.00 -1.54
N TRP A 575 -8.33 19.69 -1.41
CA TRP A 575 -8.78 20.29 -0.16
C TRP A 575 -9.11 19.25 0.90
N ILE A 576 -9.84 18.19 0.55
CA ILE A 576 -10.13 17.10 1.48
C ILE A 576 -8.83 16.46 1.98
N VAL A 577 -7.88 16.20 1.08
CA VAL A 577 -6.57 15.62 1.43
C VAL A 577 -5.78 16.59 2.33
N HIS A 578 -5.78 17.89 2.01
CA HIS A 578 -5.15 18.94 2.82
C HIS A 578 -5.73 19.01 4.24
N HIS A 579 -7.06 19.06 4.35
CA HIS A 579 -7.74 19.11 5.64
C HIS A 579 -7.47 17.85 6.45
N ILE A 580 -7.45 16.69 5.81
CA ILE A 580 -7.05 15.42 6.43
C ILE A 580 -5.61 15.50 6.93
N TYR A 581 -4.71 16.11 6.15
CA TYR A 581 -3.32 16.34 6.53
C TYR A 581 -3.20 17.24 7.78
N GLY A 582 -3.98 18.32 7.86
CA GLY A 582 -4.05 19.14 9.08
C GLY A 582 -4.69 18.40 10.28
N LEU A 583 -5.66 17.53 10.02
CA LEU A 583 -6.33 16.71 11.05
C LEU A 583 -5.48 15.52 11.53
N PHE A 584 -4.42 15.13 10.81
CA PHE A 584 -3.54 14.03 11.20
C PHE A 584 -2.96 14.24 12.60
N ASN A 585 -2.57 15.47 12.89
CA ASN A 585 -2.04 15.91 14.17
C ASN A 585 -3.07 15.74 15.30
N ILE A 586 -4.36 15.93 14.99
CA ILE A 586 -5.48 15.76 15.92
C ILE A 586 -5.85 14.28 16.13
N TYR A 587 -5.83 13.45 15.08
CA TYR A 587 -6.18 12.02 15.17
C TYR A 587 -5.02 11.10 15.63
N TYR A 588 -3.77 11.56 15.51
CA TYR A 588 -2.57 10.78 15.86
C TYR A 588 -1.70 11.42 16.95
N ASN A 589 -2.24 12.40 17.69
CA ASN A 589 -1.64 12.97 18.90
C ASN A 589 -0.32 13.75 18.73
N GLU A 590 0.00 14.21 17.52
CA GLU A 590 1.09 15.18 17.34
C GLU A 590 0.51 16.60 17.35
N THR A 591 0.42 17.19 18.54
CA THR A 591 0.29 18.64 18.80
C THR A 591 -0.95 19.34 18.28
N LEU A 592 -1.96 19.48 19.15
CA LEU A 592 -2.67 20.74 19.46
C LEU A 592 -3.72 20.45 20.55
N VAL A 593 -3.27 20.28 21.80
CA VAL A 593 -4.17 20.43 22.95
C VAL A 593 -4.14 21.92 23.29
N MET A 594 -5.05 22.70 22.72
CA MET A 594 -5.37 24.00 23.31
C MET A 594 -6.08 23.73 24.64
N GLU A 595 -5.64 24.39 25.71
CA GLU A 595 -6.28 24.31 27.02
C GLU A 595 -7.78 24.67 26.88
N GLY A 596 -8.68 23.74 27.19
CA GLY A 596 -10.14 23.90 27.01
C GLY A 596 -10.74 23.38 25.69
N ALA A 597 -9.97 22.73 24.82
CA ALA A 597 -10.51 22.11 23.61
C ALA A 597 -11.40 20.89 23.95
N THR A 598 -12.69 20.96 23.64
CA THR A 598 -13.70 19.91 23.91
C THR A 598 -13.66 18.75 22.91
N GLY A 599 -12.81 18.82 21.88
CA GLY A 599 -12.80 17.90 20.74
C GLY A 599 -13.90 18.17 19.72
N GLU A 600 -14.78 19.16 19.96
CA GLU A 600 -15.79 19.58 18.98
C GLU A 600 -15.16 20.49 17.91
N ALA A 601 -15.39 20.15 16.64
CA ALA A 601 -14.97 21.01 15.55
C ALA A 601 -15.81 22.31 15.56
N PRO A 602 -15.20 23.49 15.62
CA PRO A 602 -15.96 24.75 15.65
C PRO A 602 -16.81 24.88 14.38
N ILE A 603 -18.00 25.47 14.51
CA ILE A 603 -18.94 25.69 13.39
C ILE A 603 -18.24 26.36 12.19
N VAL A 604 -17.31 27.27 12.47
CA VAL A 604 -16.50 27.96 11.45
C VAL A 604 -15.74 26.95 10.56
N HIS A 605 -15.16 25.90 11.15
CA HIS A 605 -14.48 24.84 10.40
C HIS A 605 -15.44 24.05 9.51
N HIS A 606 -16.66 23.77 9.97
CA HIS A 606 -17.69 23.15 9.14
C HIS A 606 -18.11 24.05 7.96
N LEU A 607 -18.24 25.36 8.20
CA LEU A 607 -18.54 26.33 7.15
C LEU A 607 -17.42 26.39 6.11
N TYR A 608 -16.16 26.37 6.52
CA TYR A 608 -15.01 26.30 5.60
C TYR A 608 -15.09 25.06 4.71
N ARG A 609 -15.36 23.88 5.29
CA ARG A 609 -15.47 22.64 4.52
C ARG A 609 -16.62 22.67 3.51
N ILE A 610 -17.79 23.15 3.93
CA ILE A 610 -18.94 23.28 3.03
C ILE A 610 -18.61 24.26 1.90
N LEU A 611 -18.03 25.41 2.23
CA LEU A 611 -17.70 26.45 1.26
C LEU A 611 -16.66 25.97 0.26
N PHE A 612 -15.61 25.29 0.67
CA PHE A 612 -14.53 24.98 -0.26
C PHE A 612 -14.54 23.55 -0.79
N GLU A 613 -14.81 22.53 0.04
CA GLU A 613 -14.96 21.14 -0.45
C GLU A 613 -16.31 20.97 -1.13
N GLY A 614 -17.37 21.34 -0.43
CA GLY A 614 -18.76 21.16 -0.87
C GLY A 614 -19.08 21.95 -2.13
N MET A 615 -18.73 23.25 -2.18
CA MET A 615 -18.97 24.04 -3.39
C MET A 615 -18.12 23.57 -4.56
N CYS A 616 -16.87 23.14 -4.37
CA CYS A 616 -16.06 22.61 -5.48
C CYS A 616 -16.71 21.35 -6.09
N LEU A 617 -17.21 20.44 -5.26
CA LEU A 617 -17.96 19.28 -5.75
C LEU A 617 -19.26 19.69 -6.47
N LEU A 618 -20.01 20.63 -5.89
CA LEU A 618 -21.24 21.15 -6.48
C LEU A 618 -20.97 21.82 -7.83
N PHE A 619 -19.97 22.69 -7.94
CA PHE A 619 -19.57 23.32 -9.20
C PHE A 619 -19.06 22.30 -10.21
N GLY A 620 -18.34 21.26 -9.76
CA GLY A 620 -17.92 20.15 -10.61
C GLY A 620 -19.10 19.45 -11.28
N LEU A 621 -20.15 19.16 -10.51
CA LEU A 621 -21.38 18.51 -11.00
C LEU A 621 -22.23 19.46 -11.85
N LEU A 622 -22.49 20.67 -11.35
CA LEU A 622 -23.26 21.70 -12.05
C LEU A 622 -22.61 22.13 -13.37
N THR A 623 -21.29 22.06 -13.51
CA THR A 623 -20.60 22.36 -14.78
C THR A 623 -21.02 21.40 -15.90
N ILE A 624 -21.42 20.17 -15.57
CA ILE A 624 -21.88 19.16 -16.54
C ILE A 624 -23.34 19.43 -16.97
N GLU A 625 -24.16 19.97 -16.07
CA GLU A 625 -25.59 20.17 -16.30
C GLU A 625 -25.94 21.59 -16.76
N LEU A 626 -25.32 22.61 -16.17
CA LEU A 626 -25.60 24.02 -16.43
C LEU A 626 -24.60 24.66 -17.41
N SER A 627 -25.13 25.46 -18.34
CA SER A 627 -24.36 26.24 -19.33
C SER A 627 -24.79 27.71 -19.40
N LYS A 628 -25.69 28.14 -18.51
CA LYS A 628 -26.24 29.49 -18.48
C LYS A 628 -25.16 30.53 -18.15
N LYS A 629 -25.26 31.72 -18.73
CA LYS A 629 -24.29 32.82 -18.57
C LYS A 629 -24.05 33.20 -17.10
N TRP A 630 -25.12 33.26 -16.30
CA TRP A 630 -25.02 33.56 -14.86
C TRP A 630 -24.14 32.53 -14.13
N PHE A 631 -24.35 31.23 -14.39
CA PHE A 631 -23.58 30.16 -13.75
C PHE A 631 -22.11 30.21 -14.13
N LYS A 632 -21.79 30.47 -15.42
CA LYS A 632 -20.39 30.60 -15.86
C LYS A 632 -19.68 31.74 -15.11
N ILE A 633 -20.35 32.89 -14.94
CA ILE A 633 -19.82 34.04 -14.20
C ILE A 633 -19.65 33.71 -12.71
N THR A 634 -20.67 33.14 -12.07
CA THR A 634 -20.60 32.72 -10.66
C THR A 634 -19.47 31.71 -10.43
N SER A 635 -19.30 30.75 -11.34
CA SER A 635 -18.22 29.76 -11.28
C SER A 635 -16.84 30.41 -11.43
N LEU A 636 -16.69 31.43 -12.29
CA LEU A 636 -15.44 32.17 -12.41
C LEU A 636 -15.12 32.94 -11.13
N VAL A 637 -16.09 33.65 -10.57
CA VAL A 637 -15.93 34.41 -9.32
C VAL A 637 -15.48 33.48 -8.19
N TRP A 638 -16.19 32.36 -8.00
CA TRP A 638 -15.82 31.39 -6.96
C TRP A 638 -14.45 30.76 -7.20
N ALA A 639 -14.12 30.38 -8.44
CA ALA A 639 -12.81 29.84 -8.78
C ALA A 639 -11.68 30.84 -8.52
N SER A 640 -11.95 32.13 -8.69
CA SER A 640 -10.99 33.21 -8.45
C SER A 640 -10.76 33.43 -6.96
N ILE A 641 -11.82 33.42 -6.15
CA ILE A 641 -11.73 33.49 -4.68
C ILE A 641 -10.95 32.29 -4.14
N ALA A 642 -11.34 31.07 -4.53
CA ALA A 642 -10.64 29.85 -4.11
C ALA A 642 -9.19 29.82 -4.59
N GLY A 643 -8.93 30.29 -5.81
CA GLY A 643 -7.58 30.37 -6.35
C GLY A 643 -6.67 31.36 -5.60
N LEU A 644 -7.19 32.54 -5.25
CA LEU A 644 -6.46 33.51 -4.43
C LEU A 644 -6.12 32.94 -3.05
N TYR A 645 -7.09 32.29 -2.41
CA TYR A 645 -6.86 31.62 -1.13
C TYR A 645 -5.80 30.51 -1.25
N ASN A 646 -5.88 29.64 -2.25
CA ASN A 646 -4.92 28.55 -2.42
C ASN A 646 -3.49 29.05 -2.67
N VAL A 647 -3.34 30.14 -3.43
CA VAL A 647 -2.04 30.77 -3.67
C VAL A 647 -1.52 31.39 -2.37
N TYR A 648 -2.36 32.12 -1.63
CA TYR A 648 -2.01 32.68 -0.33
C TYR A 648 -1.57 31.59 0.66
N HIS A 649 -2.39 30.54 0.83
CA HIS A 649 -2.15 29.43 1.75
C HIS A 649 -0.87 28.64 1.40
N PHE A 650 -0.57 28.49 0.10
CA PHE A 650 0.70 27.91 -0.36
C PHE A 650 1.92 28.74 0.07
N PHE A 651 1.86 30.08 -0.09
CA PHE A 651 2.96 30.95 0.33
C PHE A 651 3.07 31.02 1.86
N GLU A 652 1.95 31.01 2.58
CA GLU A 652 1.92 30.95 4.03
C GLU A 652 2.58 29.66 4.56
N ALA A 653 2.25 28.51 3.97
CA ALA A 653 2.89 27.23 4.30
C ALA A 653 4.40 27.22 4.02
N ILE A 654 4.87 27.88 2.95
CA ILE A 654 6.32 28.04 2.72
C ILE A 654 6.98 28.87 3.83
N LEU A 655 6.32 29.94 4.28
CA LEU A 655 6.89 30.86 5.26
C LEU A 655 6.89 30.29 6.68
N HIS A 656 5.83 29.58 7.07
CA HIS A 656 5.63 29.12 8.44
C HIS A 656 5.88 27.63 8.65
N GLU A 657 5.82 26.82 7.58
CA GLU A 657 5.91 25.36 7.64
C GLU A 657 6.93 24.80 6.64
N ALA A 658 8.02 25.53 6.40
CA ALA A 658 9.05 25.21 5.39
C ALA A 658 9.60 23.76 5.45
N ASN A 659 9.59 23.15 6.63
CA ASN A 659 10.07 21.78 6.85
C ASN A 659 9.06 20.71 6.37
N ASN A 660 7.82 21.09 6.10
CA ASN A 660 6.73 20.20 5.70
C ASN A 660 6.59 20.15 4.16
N ILE A 661 7.61 19.59 3.51
CA ILE A 661 7.74 19.55 2.04
C ILE A 661 6.54 18.87 1.37
N SER A 662 5.96 17.86 2.03
CA SER A 662 4.78 17.12 1.55
C SER A 662 3.54 18.01 1.46
N GLU A 663 3.29 18.81 2.49
CA GLU A 663 2.19 19.77 2.54
C GLU A 663 2.38 20.88 1.50
N ILE A 664 3.59 21.45 1.43
CA ILE A 664 3.94 22.48 0.46
C ILE A 664 3.74 21.99 -0.98
N PHE A 665 4.16 20.75 -1.29
CA PHE A 665 3.98 20.18 -2.62
C PHE A 665 2.50 19.98 -2.97
N MET A 666 1.69 19.53 -2.00
CA MET A 666 0.26 19.33 -2.21
C MET A 666 -0.45 20.68 -2.43
N LEU A 667 -0.15 21.70 -1.61
CA LEU A 667 -0.67 23.06 -1.78
C LEU A 667 -0.27 23.70 -3.11
N LEU A 668 0.96 23.45 -3.57
CA LEU A 668 1.41 23.85 -4.91
C LEU A 668 0.53 23.25 -6.01
N LEU A 669 0.21 21.95 -5.92
CA LEU A 669 -0.64 21.27 -6.91
C LEU A 669 -2.06 21.86 -6.91
N VAL A 670 -2.60 22.17 -5.74
CA VAL A 670 -3.93 22.79 -5.60
C VAL A 670 -3.92 24.21 -6.19
N ALA A 671 -2.89 25.01 -5.91
CA ALA A 671 -2.74 26.35 -6.48
C ALA A 671 -2.61 26.32 -8.02
N ILE A 672 -1.80 25.41 -8.57
CA ILE A 672 -1.67 25.21 -10.02
C ILE A 672 -3.02 24.80 -10.63
N ALA A 673 -3.74 23.88 -10.00
CA ALA A 673 -5.06 23.45 -10.45
C ALA A 673 -6.07 24.60 -10.46
N SER A 674 -6.05 25.50 -9.46
CA SER A 674 -6.88 26.71 -9.44
C SER A 674 -6.58 27.65 -10.60
N ILE A 675 -5.30 27.88 -10.92
CA ILE A 675 -4.92 28.72 -12.07
C ILE A 675 -5.47 28.13 -13.37
N PHE A 676 -5.30 26.82 -13.57
CA PHE A 676 -5.87 26.15 -14.73
C PHE A 676 -7.40 26.22 -14.75
N LEU A 677 -8.07 26.06 -13.61
CA LEU A 677 -9.52 26.15 -13.53
C LEU A 677 -10.02 27.53 -13.98
N ILE A 678 -9.45 28.61 -13.43
CA ILE A 678 -9.80 30.00 -13.78
C ILE A 678 -9.62 30.24 -15.28
N ILE A 679 -8.47 29.83 -15.85
CA ILE A 679 -8.19 29.99 -17.29
C ILE A 679 -9.23 29.25 -18.14
N ASN A 680 -9.61 28.03 -17.77
CA ASN A 680 -10.56 27.25 -18.56
C ASN A 680 -11.99 27.76 -18.41
N ILE A 681 -12.42 28.22 -17.24
CA ILE A 681 -13.73 28.87 -17.05
C ILE A 681 -13.79 30.18 -17.83
N TYR A 682 -12.74 31.00 -17.80
CA TYR A 682 -12.67 32.24 -18.58
C TYR A 682 -12.80 31.98 -20.08
N LYS A 683 -12.11 30.95 -20.61
CA LYS A 683 -12.28 30.53 -21.99
C LYS A 683 -13.71 30.03 -22.26
N TRP A 684 -14.29 29.27 -21.35
CA TRP A 684 -15.67 28.81 -21.47
C TRP A 684 -16.72 29.92 -21.42
N ILE A 685 -16.43 31.07 -20.83
CA ILE A 685 -17.30 32.26 -20.89
C ILE A 685 -17.25 32.92 -22.27
N LYS A 686 -16.08 32.90 -22.92
CA LYS A 686 -15.87 33.47 -24.26
C LYS A 686 -16.40 32.58 -25.38
N ASP A 687 -16.42 31.25 -25.16
CA ASP A 687 -17.09 30.25 -26.00
C ASP A 687 -18.61 30.24 -25.79
#